data_AF-A0A9D1QK18-F1
#
_entry.id   AF-A0A9D1QK18-F1
#
_cell.length_a   1.000
_cell.length_b   1.000
_cell.length_c   1.000
_cell.angle_alpha   90.00
_cell.angle_beta   90.00
_cell.angle_gamma   90.00
#
_symmetry.space_group_name_H-M   'P 1'
#
loop_
_entity.id
_entity.type
_entity.pdbx_description
1 polymer ?
#
loop_
_entity_poly.entity_id
_entity_poly.type
_entity_poly.pdbx_seq_one_letter_code
_entity_poly.pdbx_strand_id
1 'polypeptide(L)'
;MDEKTKKKIFAAMSQHFEVPATMPLARMARFLHENGIVPKAMGYAKMLDLLQDLPECLTLEKQPGGRDYMVHLHAFTRPKKDPTRRVLDKKEKERLRRIIQTYQKTPQFTGAQLCRWLQKEGRSSRCYGVSRLRSLVEKLPDVLGVASDNGQGDLVLYVRDRALSPEEQEKNRALFYDFLYLVPQQVQALSALINGREGTGDVWQMLADAFAKLPPDQKPDPGQEQALWHTGLRTEDGGKLILQLEKSRELSMPTWQLIGWQVQPAPNPLREAFDAFAVRPEAARRALVKESGDQTEEEALERLLHSFEKYQHALPRKKGKVILPFKAADGRTKAAVFAKNRATGGPPWVLHFVGDLPAGGVTLENWADMQPWPAVLAGLAAMAQPEAWDFVENGRHNYLILRQYLLHTFQQAWEQGQITEQSGKAVFPLGLQNRDGQALFACFTPSGQEKPRWRFDHFAPWQGTGAIPAKTGYHTPSPFDPALPVRPEETHILFGHMERLPRAFWLSCCQGAPGDIYAALGSQPKGSQSYRAALLHVRRWMEEEEARRQAAVQHFRACLQQALANTQRAEGQPALCFYPNRRVTEWLLPLRLGNGEKVDAVLLLEKTQKGYAARTLLTPPVAYSNARLLGPVQAPWLTVQAANRYRQGEKPQRVEPVCQASKNGMANV
;
A
#
# COMPACT_ATOMS: atom_id res chain seq x y z
N MET A 1 5.99 33.09 -0.16
CA MET A 1 7.30 33.70 -0.49
C MET A 1 7.74 34.62 0.64
N ASP A 2 9.02 34.62 1.02
CA ASP A 2 9.57 35.45 2.10
C ASP A 2 9.82 36.90 1.64
N GLU A 3 9.84 37.85 2.59
CA GLU A 3 9.92 39.28 2.30
C GLU A 3 11.21 39.68 1.54
N LYS A 4 12.32 38.99 1.81
CA LYS A 4 13.61 39.21 1.13
C LYS A 4 13.51 38.89 -0.36
N THR A 5 12.85 37.79 -0.72
CA THR A 5 12.61 37.42 -2.13
C THR A 5 11.64 38.39 -2.80
N LYS A 6 10.58 38.83 -2.11
CA LYS A 6 9.65 39.85 -2.67
C LYS A 6 10.35 41.16 -3.01
N LYS A 7 11.22 41.66 -2.13
CA LYS A 7 12.03 42.86 -2.37
C LYS A 7 12.99 42.69 -3.54
N LYS A 8 13.58 41.50 -3.70
CA LYS A 8 14.47 41.19 -4.84
C LYS A 8 13.72 41.20 -6.17
N ILE A 9 12.52 40.62 -6.22
CA ILE A 9 11.67 40.62 -7.43
C ILE A 9 11.23 42.06 -7.74
N PHE A 10 10.84 42.84 -6.74
CA PHE A 10 10.50 44.25 -6.94
C PHE A 10 11.67 45.06 -7.49
N ALA A 11 12.87 44.91 -6.92
CA ALA A 11 14.06 45.61 -7.39
C ALA A 11 14.37 45.33 -8.87
N ALA A 12 14.20 44.08 -9.31
CA ALA A 12 14.36 43.72 -10.72
C ALA A 12 13.31 44.41 -11.59
N MET A 13 12.04 44.45 -11.17
CA MET A 13 10.98 45.13 -11.91
C MET A 13 11.18 46.65 -11.97
N SER A 14 11.54 47.29 -10.85
CA SER A 14 11.73 48.75 -10.78
C SER A 14 12.98 49.26 -11.51
N GLN A 15 13.94 48.39 -11.81
CA GLN A 15 15.10 48.72 -12.65
C GLN A 15 14.74 48.80 -14.13
N HIS A 16 13.69 48.11 -14.56
CA HIS A 16 13.30 48.01 -15.97
C HIS A 16 12.02 48.77 -16.31
N PHE A 17 11.10 48.89 -15.36
CA PHE A 17 9.85 49.61 -15.52
C PHE A 17 9.83 50.85 -14.62
N GLU A 18 9.41 51.99 -15.16
CA GLU A 18 9.12 53.18 -14.36
C GLU A 18 8.00 52.88 -13.35
N VAL A 19 8.14 53.34 -12.12
CA VAL A 19 7.15 53.10 -11.06
C VAL A 19 6.48 54.43 -10.72
N PRO A 20 5.15 54.59 -10.90
CA PRO A 20 4.16 53.55 -11.24
C PRO A 20 4.08 53.24 -12.75
N ALA A 21 3.84 51.98 -13.10
CA ALA A 21 3.59 51.55 -14.48
C ALA A 21 2.37 50.63 -14.59
N THR A 22 1.68 50.71 -15.72
CA THR A 22 0.56 49.81 -16.05
C THR A 22 0.88 49.06 -17.34
N MET A 23 0.77 47.73 -17.32
CA MET A 23 1.09 46.91 -18.49
C MET A 23 0.32 45.58 -18.53
N PRO A 24 0.20 44.93 -19.71
CA PRO A 24 -0.42 43.61 -19.80
C PRO A 24 0.38 42.55 -19.04
N LEU A 25 -0.33 41.56 -18.46
CA LEU A 25 0.26 40.40 -17.77
C LEU A 25 1.32 39.70 -18.61
N ALA A 26 1.09 39.55 -19.93
CA ALA A 26 2.03 38.90 -20.83
C ALA A 26 3.39 39.63 -20.90
N ARG A 27 3.39 40.97 -20.85
CA ARG A 27 4.61 41.78 -20.86
C ARG A 27 5.39 41.61 -19.56
N MET A 28 4.71 41.66 -18.42
CA MET A 28 5.32 41.42 -17.11
C MET A 28 5.85 39.99 -16.98
N ALA A 29 5.07 39.01 -17.46
CA ALA A 29 5.44 37.60 -17.44
C ALA A 29 6.69 37.32 -18.27
N ARG A 30 6.78 37.92 -19.47
CA ARG A 30 7.95 37.80 -20.34
C ARG A 30 9.20 38.37 -19.68
N PHE A 31 9.11 39.59 -19.14
CA PHE A 31 10.23 40.23 -18.44
C PHE A 31 10.75 39.39 -17.27
N LEU A 32 9.86 38.89 -16.41
CA LEU A 32 10.25 38.06 -15.27
C LEU A 32 10.90 36.75 -15.72
N HIS A 33 10.40 36.14 -16.80
CA HIS A 33 10.99 34.94 -17.36
C HIS A 33 12.41 35.18 -17.89
N GLU A 34 12.62 36.26 -18.64
CA GLU A 34 13.94 36.67 -19.18
C GLU A 34 14.95 36.99 -18.08
N ASN A 35 14.48 37.43 -16.90
CA ASN A 35 15.30 37.69 -15.71
C ASN A 35 15.42 36.48 -14.76
N GLY A 36 15.10 35.27 -15.22
CA GLY A 36 15.26 34.02 -14.47
C GLY A 36 14.24 33.81 -13.34
N ILE A 37 13.20 34.65 -13.25
CA ILE A 37 12.10 34.52 -12.28
C ILE A 37 11.02 33.64 -12.91
N VAL A 38 11.20 32.33 -12.78
CA VAL A 38 10.31 31.32 -13.38
C VAL A 38 9.31 30.79 -12.33
N PRO A 39 8.00 30.77 -12.61
CA PRO A 39 6.98 30.32 -11.64
C PRO A 39 7.25 28.94 -11.06
N LYS A 40 7.62 27.96 -11.90
CA LYS A 40 7.92 26.58 -11.48
C LYS A 40 9.10 26.49 -10.50
N ALA A 41 10.14 27.30 -10.71
CA ALA A 41 11.31 27.34 -9.82
C ALA A 41 10.97 27.92 -8.44
N MET A 42 9.93 28.75 -8.37
CA MET A 42 9.44 29.37 -7.12
C MET A 42 8.21 28.65 -6.53
N GLY A 43 7.83 27.47 -7.06
CA GLY A 43 6.72 26.67 -6.54
C GLY A 43 5.32 27.09 -7.00
N TYR A 44 5.21 27.94 -8.04
CA TYR A 44 3.95 28.39 -8.62
C TYR A 44 3.66 27.67 -9.95
N ALA A 45 2.38 27.36 -10.19
CA ALA A 45 1.96 26.69 -11.42
C ALA A 45 1.92 27.63 -12.63
N LYS A 46 1.50 28.89 -12.42
CA LYS A 46 1.41 29.92 -13.47
C LYS A 46 1.99 31.25 -12.98
N MET A 47 2.39 32.13 -13.91
CA MET A 47 2.90 33.47 -13.60
C MET A 47 1.87 34.33 -12.86
N LEU A 48 0.59 34.18 -13.21
CA LEU A 48 -0.50 34.86 -12.54
C LEU A 48 -0.53 34.54 -11.03
N ASP A 49 -0.25 33.28 -10.64
CA ASP A 49 -0.24 32.86 -9.24
C ASP A 49 0.91 33.49 -8.46
N LEU A 50 2.07 33.68 -9.11
CA LEU A 50 3.25 34.32 -8.54
C LEU A 50 3.00 35.82 -8.31
N LEU A 51 2.44 36.51 -9.31
CA LEU A 51 2.14 37.94 -9.23
C LEU A 51 1.04 38.24 -8.19
N GLN A 52 0.05 37.35 -8.05
CA GLN A 52 -0.95 37.47 -6.98
C GLN A 52 -0.37 37.42 -5.56
N ASP A 53 0.85 36.89 -5.37
CA ASP A 53 1.53 36.83 -4.07
C ASP A 53 2.48 38.03 -3.83
N LEU A 54 2.41 39.07 -4.66
CA LEU A 54 3.18 40.32 -4.58
C LEU A 54 2.31 41.60 -4.42
N PRO A 55 1.26 41.61 -3.57
CA PRO A 55 0.39 42.79 -3.41
C PRO A 55 1.10 44.03 -2.84
N GLU A 56 2.30 43.86 -2.28
CA GLU A 56 3.09 44.96 -1.72
C GLU A 56 3.66 45.90 -2.80
N CYS A 57 3.81 45.42 -4.04
CA CYS A 57 4.39 46.21 -5.14
C CYS A 57 3.60 46.18 -6.44
N LEU A 58 2.55 45.38 -6.57
CA LEU A 58 1.68 45.41 -7.74
C LEU A 58 0.24 45.05 -7.43
N THR A 59 -0.68 45.56 -8.26
CA THR A 59 -2.09 45.15 -8.29
C THR A 59 -2.45 44.56 -9.64
N LEU A 60 -3.41 43.63 -9.65
CA LEU A 60 -3.87 42.94 -10.85
C LEU A 60 -5.33 43.28 -11.11
N GLU A 61 -5.63 43.88 -12.25
CA GLU A 61 -6.99 44.19 -12.69
C GLU A 61 -7.38 43.28 -13.86
N LYS A 62 -8.56 42.67 -13.79
CA LYS A 62 -9.07 41.82 -14.87
C LYS A 62 -9.85 42.68 -15.85
N GLN A 63 -9.53 42.62 -17.14
CA GLN A 63 -10.24 43.43 -18.13
C GLN A 63 -11.69 42.96 -18.32
N PRO A 64 -12.68 43.88 -18.43
CA PRO A 64 -14.07 43.53 -18.71
C PRO A 64 -14.19 42.79 -20.05
N GLY A 65 -14.76 41.58 -20.04
CA GLY A 65 -14.97 40.76 -21.25
C GLY A 65 -13.79 39.89 -21.71
N GLY A 66 -12.63 39.93 -21.04
CA GLY A 66 -11.42 39.18 -21.42
C GLY A 66 -10.96 38.10 -20.43
N ARG A 67 -10.05 37.22 -20.87
CA ARG A 67 -9.23 36.34 -20.01
C ARG A 67 -7.93 37.01 -19.54
N ASP A 68 -7.68 38.25 -19.97
CA ASP A 68 -6.43 38.97 -19.75
C ASP A 68 -6.46 39.87 -18.50
N TYR A 69 -5.27 40.06 -17.94
CA TYR A 69 -5.03 40.85 -16.73
C TYR A 69 -4.09 42.01 -17.06
N MET A 70 -4.38 43.19 -16.49
CA MET A 70 -3.48 44.32 -16.41
C MET A 70 -2.74 44.30 -15.07
N VAL A 71 -1.44 44.56 -15.11
CA VAL A 71 -0.56 44.66 -13.95
C VAL A 71 -0.26 46.14 -13.71
N HIS A 72 -0.61 46.64 -12.54
CA HIS A 72 -0.23 47.98 -12.10
C HIS A 72 0.89 47.85 -11.07
N LEU A 73 2.12 48.15 -11.50
CA LEU A 73 3.30 48.19 -10.65
C LEU A 73 3.30 49.54 -9.89
N HIS A 74 3.43 49.49 -8.57
CA HIS A 74 3.50 50.65 -7.69
C HIS A 74 4.68 50.55 -6.73
N ALA A 75 4.98 51.65 -6.03
CA ALA A 75 6.05 51.64 -5.02
C ALA A 75 5.79 50.54 -3.98
N PHE A 76 6.87 49.94 -3.46
CA PHE A 76 6.77 48.90 -2.45
C PHE A 76 6.16 49.50 -1.18
N THR A 77 4.89 49.20 -0.92
CA THR A 77 4.14 49.74 0.21
C THR A 77 3.90 48.62 1.23
N ARG A 78 3.95 48.95 2.52
CA ARG A 78 3.42 48.05 3.55
C ARG A 78 1.91 47.90 3.29
N PRO A 79 1.36 46.68 3.27
CA PRO A 79 -0.02 46.47 2.87
C PRO A 79 -0.96 47.30 3.76
N LYS A 80 -1.70 48.24 3.15
CA LYS A 80 -2.85 48.88 3.82
C LYS A 80 -3.85 47.77 4.18
N LYS A 81 -4.45 47.85 5.38
CA LYS A 81 -5.46 46.89 5.86
C LYS A 81 -6.53 46.68 4.78
N ASP A 82 -6.56 45.48 4.20
CA ASP A 82 -7.63 45.04 3.31
C ASP A 82 -8.97 45.09 4.09
N PRO A 83 -9.96 45.90 3.67
CA PRO A 83 -11.23 46.05 4.37
C PRO A 83 -12.07 44.77 4.38
N THR A 84 -11.71 43.77 3.56
CA THR A 84 -12.37 42.46 3.51
C THR A 84 -11.69 41.41 4.38
N ARG A 85 -10.56 41.75 5.01
CA ARG A 85 -9.76 40.83 5.82
C ARG A 85 -10.38 40.65 7.20
N ARG A 86 -10.87 39.44 7.43
CA ARG A 86 -11.52 38.99 8.66
C ARG A 86 -10.51 38.27 9.54
N VAL A 87 -10.54 38.58 10.83
CA VAL A 87 -9.70 37.91 11.83
C VAL A 87 -10.39 36.61 12.25
N LEU A 88 -9.62 35.51 12.32
CA LEU A 88 -10.12 34.21 12.79
C LEU A 88 -10.19 34.18 14.33
N ASP A 89 -10.99 35.08 14.91
CA ASP A 89 -11.27 35.11 16.33
C ASP A 89 -12.35 34.06 16.73
N LYS A 90 -12.63 33.93 18.03
CA LYS A 90 -13.60 32.96 18.56
C LYS A 90 -14.99 33.13 17.93
N LYS A 91 -15.41 34.37 17.66
CA LYS A 91 -16.72 34.70 17.10
C LYS A 91 -16.83 34.29 15.63
N GLU A 92 -15.77 34.52 14.86
CA GLU A 92 -15.73 34.18 13.44
C GLU A 92 -15.57 32.67 13.21
N LYS A 93 -14.81 31.99 14.08
CA LYS A 93 -14.73 30.52 14.09
C LYS A 93 -16.08 29.86 14.36
N GLU A 94 -16.86 30.39 15.30
CA GLU A 94 -18.22 29.93 15.59
C GLU A 94 -19.18 30.20 14.41
N ARG A 95 -19.00 31.31 13.72
CA ARG A 95 -19.77 31.62 12.52
C ARG A 95 -19.46 30.66 11.37
N LEU A 96 -18.20 30.29 11.19
CA LEU A 96 -17.80 29.25 10.22
C LEU A 96 -18.44 27.90 10.55
N ARG A 97 -18.50 27.52 11.84
CA ARG A 97 -19.22 26.30 12.28
C ARG A 97 -20.68 26.31 11.87
N ARG A 98 -21.39 27.42 12.15
CA ARG A 98 -22.80 27.57 11.77
C ARG A 98 -23.01 27.44 10.27
N ILE A 99 -22.20 28.11 9.45
CA ILE A 99 -22.29 28.03 7.99
C ILE A 99 -22.17 26.58 7.51
N ILE A 100 -21.21 25.83 8.07
CA ILE A 100 -21.02 24.42 7.69
C ILE A 100 -22.24 23.60 8.13
N GLN A 101 -22.69 23.74 9.38
CA GLN A 101 -23.84 23.02 9.93
C GLN A 101 -25.13 23.30 9.15
N THR A 102 -25.34 24.52 8.64
CA THR A 102 -26.52 24.88 7.84
C THR A 102 -26.61 24.10 6.52
N TYR A 103 -25.48 23.77 5.90
CA TYR A 103 -25.47 23.14 4.57
C TYR A 103 -24.99 21.67 4.59
N GLN A 104 -24.45 21.19 5.70
CA GLN A 104 -23.92 19.84 5.85
C GLN A 104 -25.07 18.82 5.95
N LYS A 105 -25.15 17.91 4.97
CA LYS A 105 -26.09 16.78 4.96
C LYS A 105 -25.48 15.45 5.41
N THR A 106 -24.15 15.36 5.41
CA THR A 106 -23.38 14.14 5.70
C THR A 106 -22.23 14.44 6.66
N PRO A 107 -21.76 13.47 7.47
CA PRO A 107 -20.70 13.70 8.46
C PRO A 107 -19.37 14.19 7.88
N GLN A 108 -19.10 13.88 6.61
CA GLN A 108 -17.95 14.34 5.85
C GLN A 108 -18.40 15.10 4.60
N PHE A 109 -17.60 16.06 4.15
CA PHE A 109 -17.84 16.89 2.97
C PHE A 109 -16.52 17.26 2.28
N THR A 110 -16.56 17.58 0.99
CA THR A 110 -15.37 17.92 0.22
C THR A 110 -14.98 19.39 0.37
N GLY A 111 -13.71 19.71 0.12
CA GLY A 111 -13.24 21.09 0.08
C GLY A 111 -14.00 21.95 -0.93
N ALA A 112 -14.43 21.36 -2.06
CA ALA A 112 -15.27 22.05 -3.05
C ALA A 112 -16.68 22.37 -2.53
N GLN A 113 -17.25 21.53 -1.66
CA GLN A 113 -18.52 21.83 -0.97
C GLN A 113 -18.33 22.99 0.02
N LEU A 114 -17.26 22.95 0.83
CA LEU A 114 -16.94 24.04 1.77
C LEU A 114 -16.74 25.39 1.06
N CYS A 115 -16.00 25.42 -0.06
CA CYS A 115 -15.84 26.64 -0.86
C CYS A 115 -17.18 27.22 -1.33
N ARG A 116 -18.10 26.38 -1.81
CA ARG A 116 -19.43 26.82 -2.27
C ARG A 116 -20.28 27.38 -1.13
N TRP A 117 -20.23 26.78 0.05
CA TRP A 117 -20.95 27.27 1.23
C TRP A 117 -20.42 28.62 1.71
N LEU A 118 -19.10 28.78 1.75
CA LEU A 118 -18.48 30.07 2.07
C LEU A 118 -18.87 31.15 1.05
N GLN A 119 -18.88 30.82 -0.25
CA GLN A 119 -19.25 31.77 -1.30
C GLN A 119 -20.70 32.25 -1.20
N LYS A 120 -21.65 31.38 -0.83
CA LYS A 120 -23.06 31.77 -0.61
C LYS A 120 -23.22 32.82 0.49
N GLU A 121 -22.32 32.80 1.47
CA GLU A 121 -22.27 33.75 2.59
C GLU A 121 -21.33 34.94 2.33
N GLY A 122 -20.92 35.15 1.06
CA GLY A 122 -20.02 36.24 0.67
C GLY A 122 -18.60 36.09 1.20
N ARG A 123 -18.15 34.86 1.48
CA ARG A 123 -16.84 34.55 2.09
C ARG A 123 -15.97 33.70 1.16
N SER A 124 -14.67 33.83 1.30
CA SER A 124 -13.68 33.00 0.62
C SER A 124 -12.42 32.83 1.46
N SER A 125 -11.52 31.93 1.06
CA SER A 125 -10.20 31.77 1.71
C SER A 125 -9.42 33.09 1.77
N ARG A 126 -9.60 33.95 0.77
CA ARG A 126 -8.92 35.25 0.67
C ARG A 126 -9.32 36.21 1.78
N CYS A 127 -10.58 36.13 2.24
CA CYS A 127 -11.07 36.93 3.38
C CYS A 127 -10.27 36.68 4.66
N TYR A 128 -9.55 35.56 4.77
CA TYR A 128 -8.73 35.20 5.94
C TYR A 128 -7.22 35.28 5.65
N GLY A 129 -6.83 35.97 4.57
CA GLY A 129 -5.43 36.18 4.20
C GLY A 129 -4.73 34.92 3.68
N VAL A 130 -5.47 34.00 3.07
CA VAL A 130 -4.91 32.78 2.46
C VAL A 130 -5.47 32.56 1.05
N SER A 131 -4.61 32.25 0.08
CA SER A 131 -4.99 32.10 -1.33
C SER A 131 -5.64 30.75 -1.64
N ARG A 132 -5.36 29.71 -0.83
CA ARG A 132 -5.82 28.33 -1.02
C ARG A 132 -6.71 27.87 0.14
N LEU A 133 -7.71 27.05 -0.16
CA LEU A 133 -8.60 26.44 0.84
C LEU A 133 -7.81 25.60 1.86
N ARG A 134 -6.82 24.83 1.39
CA ARG A 134 -5.95 24.03 2.27
C ARG A 134 -5.33 24.86 3.39
N SER A 135 -4.77 26.01 3.05
CA SER A 135 -4.15 26.93 4.02
C SER A 135 -5.17 27.58 4.96
N LEU A 136 -6.46 27.65 4.57
CA LEU A 136 -7.54 28.04 5.48
C LEU A 136 -7.86 26.91 6.47
N VAL A 137 -7.92 25.67 6.00
CA VAL A 137 -8.16 24.48 6.86
C VAL A 137 -7.04 24.32 7.87
N GLU A 138 -5.78 24.50 7.47
CA GLU A 138 -4.61 24.47 8.36
C GLU A 138 -4.67 25.54 9.47
N LYS A 139 -5.30 26.68 9.20
CA LYS A 139 -5.51 27.75 10.19
C LYS A 139 -6.71 27.51 11.11
N LEU A 140 -7.50 26.46 10.85
CA LEU A 140 -8.71 26.13 11.59
C LEU A 140 -8.70 24.68 12.13
N PRO A 141 -7.60 24.24 12.79
CA PRO A 141 -7.52 22.88 13.32
C PRO A 141 -8.51 22.65 14.46
N ASP A 142 -9.03 23.70 15.06
CA ASP A 142 -10.03 23.66 16.12
C ASP A 142 -11.47 23.67 15.58
N VAL A 143 -11.67 23.84 14.27
CA VAL A 143 -13.01 23.85 13.64
C VAL A 143 -13.16 22.73 12.60
N LEU A 144 -12.10 22.40 11.88
CA LEU A 144 -12.12 21.45 10.77
C LEU A 144 -11.08 20.34 10.98
N GLY A 145 -11.48 19.09 10.71
CA GLY A 145 -10.58 17.95 10.58
C GLY A 145 -10.48 17.49 9.14
N VAL A 146 -9.35 16.88 8.79
CA VAL A 146 -9.10 16.28 7.47
C VAL A 146 -9.25 14.77 7.58
N ALA A 147 -10.26 14.21 6.90
CA ALA A 147 -10.53 12.78 6.87
C ALA A 147 -9.73 12.04 5.78
N SER A 148 -9.40 12.71 4.67
CA SER A 148 -8.56 12.19 3.60
C SER A 148 -7.93 13.33 2.83
N ASP A 149 -6.68 13.13 2.42
CA ASP A 149 -5.90 14.06 1.60
C ASP A 149 -5.12 13.29 0.53
N ASN A 150 -5.50 13.45 -0.73
CA ASN A 150 -4.88 12.78 -1.87
C ASN A 150 -3.78 13.62 -2.56
N GLY A 151 -3.44 14.80 -2.02
CA GLY A 151 -2.39 15.68 -2.55
C GLY A 151 -2.69 16.36 -3.90
N GLN A 152 -3.82 16.02 -4.56
CA GLN A 152 -4.21 16.58 -5.87
C GLN A 152 -5.37 17.59 -5.79
N GLY A 153 -5.90 17.85 -4.59
CA GLY A 153 -6.90 18.92 -4.35
C GLY A 153 -8.24 18.46 -3.78
N ASP A 154 -8.49 17.14 -3.70
CA ASP A 154 -9.71 16.61 -3.09
C ASP A 154 -9.51 16.41 -1.59
N LEU A 155 -9.64 17.51 -0.84
CA LEU A 155 -9.74 17.47 0.62
C LEU A 155 -11.11 16.92 1.03
N VAL A 156 -11.14 15.87 1.84
CA VAL A 156 -12.35 15.44 2.56
C VAL A 156 -12.24 15.92 4.00
N LEU A 157 -13.24 16.68 4.44
CA LEU A 157 -13.26 17.42 5.69
C LEU A 157 -14.45 16.99 6.56
N TYR A 158 -14.32 17.21 7.86
CA TYR A 158 -15.41 17.10 8.84
C TYR A 158 -15.33 18.26 9.84
N VAL A 159 -16.45 18.64 10.45
CA VAL A 159 -16.45 19.63 11.54
C VAL A 159 -15.98 18.96 12.82
N ARG A 160 -15.03 19.57 13.52
CA ARG A 160 -14.63 19.14 14.87
C ARG A 160 -15.62 19.70 15.88
N ASP A 161 -16.08 18.90 16.83
CA ASP A 161 -16.85 19.41 17.98
C ASP A 161 -16.04 20.52 18.68
N ARG A 162 -16.72 21.57 19.15
CA ARG A 162 -16.04 22.70 19.82
C ARG A 162 -15.35 22.18 21.06
N ALA A 163 -14.03 22.41 21.17
CA ALA A 163 -13.33 22.23 22.44
C ALA A 163 -13.94 23.22 23.44
N LEU A 164 -14.51 22.69 24.53
CA LEU A 164 -15.09 23.48 25.62
C LEU A 164 -13.97 24.29 26.29
N SER A 165 -14.29 25.51 26.74
CA SER A 165 -13.34 26.26 27.57
C SER A 165 -13.21 25.62 28.97
N PRO A 166 -12.09 25.84 29.68
CA PRO A 166 -11.91 25.28 31.04
C PRO A 166 -13.05 25.63 32.01
N GLU A 167 -13.61 26.84 31.92
CA GLU A 167 -14.77 27.26 32.72
C GLU A 167 -16.06 26.50 32.37
N GLU A 168 -16.29 26.23 31.07
CA GLU A 168 -17.43 25.44 30.60
C GLU A 168 -17.27 23.95 31.00
N GLN A 169 -16.05 23.43 30.97
CA GLN A 169 -15.71 22.08 31.42
C GLN A 169 -15.96 21.89 32.91
N GLU A 170 -15.53 22.86 33.73
CA GLU A 170 -15.75 22.85 35.18
C GLU A 170 -17.24 22.96 35.53
N LYS A 171 -17.99 23.81 34.81
CA LYS A 171 -19.44 23.90 34.97
C LYS A 171 -20.16 22.59 34.63
N ASN A 172 -19.73 21.90 33.57
CA ASN A 172 -20.27 20.58 33.21
C ASN A 172 -19.95 19.54 34.30
N ARG A 173 -18.74 19.55 34.86
CA ARG A 173 -18.36 18.66 35.97
C ARG A 173 -19.23 18.89 37.19
N ALA A 174 -19.41 20.14 37.61
CA ALA A 174 -20.23 20.47 38.78
C ALA A 174 -21.67 19.95 38.64
N LEU A 175 -22.30 20.20 37.48
CA LEU A 175 -23.65 19.69 37.20
C LEU A 175 -23.72 18.17 37.13
N PHE A 176 -22.63 17.51 36.70
CA PHE A 176 -22.57 16.06 36.61
C PHE A 176 -22.30 15.41 37.98
N TYR A 177 -21.56 16.06 38.87
CA TYR A 177 -21.35 15.62 40.25
C TYR A 177 -22.65 15.56 41.05
N ASP A 178 -23.55 16.53 40.87
CA ASP A 178 -24.88 16.54 41.50
C ASP A 178 -25.81 15.44 40.95
N PHE A 179 -25.50 14.95 39.75
CA PHE A 179 -26.26 13.92 39.04
C PHE A 179 -25.81 12.50 39.39
N LEU A 180 -24.49 12.21 39.33
CA LEU A 180 -23.93 10.87 39.49
C LEU A 180 -22.57 10.93 40.20
N TYR A 181 -22.43 10.21 41.31
CA TYR A 181 -21.13 9.95 41.94
C TYR A 181 -20.51 8.65 41.43
N LEU A 182 -19.22 8.67 41.08
CA LEU A 182 -18.45 7.47 40.71
C LEU A 182 -17.34 7.25 41.73
N VAL A 183 -17.27 6.06 42.31
CA VAL A 183 -16.16 5.69 43.20
C VAL A 183 -14.87 5.48 42.41
N PRO A 184 -13.67 5.66 43.00
CA PRO A 184 -12.39 5.58 42.28
C PRO A 184 -12.19 4.30 41.46
N GLN A 185 -12.67 3.15 41.95
CA GLN A 185 -12.60 1.88 41.23
C GLN A 185 -13.47 1.86 39.96
N GLN A 186 -14.67 2.45 40.02
CA GLN A 186 -15.55 2.58 38.86
C GLN A 186 -14.96 3.54 37.82
N VAL A 187 -14.33 4.63 38.26
CA VAL A 187 -13.63 5.57 37.37
C VAL A 187 -12.48 4.86 36.65
N GLN A 188 -11.68 4.07 37.36
CA GLN A 188 -10.60 3.28 36.76
C GLN A 188 -11.14 2.24 35.76
N ALA A 189 -12.19 1.52 36.12
CA ALA A 189 -12.80 0.51 35.25
C ALA A 189 -13.38 1.13 33.97
N LEU A 190 -14.12 2.24 34.10
CA LEU A 190 -14.64 2.98 32.94
C LEU A 190 -13.52 3.63 32.12
N SER A 191 -12.43 4.08 32.76
CA SER A 191 -11.26 4.61 32.04
C SER A 191 -10.57 3.53 31.23
N ALA A 192 -10.34 2.36 31.82
CA ALA A 192 -9.78 1.22 31.10
C ALA A 192 -10.69 0.80 29.93
N LEU A 193 -12.01 0.87 30.12
CA LEU A 193 -12.99 0.49 29.10
C LEU A 193 -13.09 1.50 27.94
N ILE A 194 -12.98 2.80 28.22
CA ILE A 194 -13.13 3.88 27.23
C ILE A 194 -11.80 4.23 26.56
N ASN A 195 -10.71 4.28 27.33
CA ASN A 195 -9.41 4.81 26.92
C ASN A 195 -8.30 3.75 26.83
N GLY A 196 -8.56 2.49 27.18
CA GLY A 196 -7.55 1.41 27.22
C GLY A 196 -6.66 1.43 28.47
N ARG A 197 -5.69 0.51 28.54
CA ARG A 197 -4.85 0.27 29.75
C ARG A 197 -3.87 1.41 30.09
N GLU A 198 -3.57 2.30 29.15
CA GLU A 198 -2.66 3.43 29.34
C GLU A 198 -3.19 4.68 28.63
N GLY A 199 -4.05 5.46 29.31
CA GLY A 199 -4.58 6.70 28.76
C GLY A 199 -5.12 7.63 29.84
N THR A 200 -4.45 8.78 30.01
CA THR A 200 -4.78 9.91 30.89
C THR A 200 -6.00 10.71 30.42
N GLY A 201 -7.06 10.03 30.01
CA GLY A 201 -8.33 10.66 29.66
C GLY A 201 -9.18 10.85 30.90
N ASP A 202 -9.55 12.10 31.21
CA ASP A 202 -10.43 12.39 32.34
C ASP A 202 -11.86 11.89 32.04
N VAL A 203 -12.14 10.63 32.38
CA VAL A 203 -13.45 9.99 32.19
C VAL A 203 -14.58 10.80 32.81
N TRP A 204 -14.30 11.50 33.90
CA TRP A 204 -15.24 12.43 34.51
C TRP A 204 -15.64 13.54 33.54
N GLN A 205 -14.67 14.15 32.86
CA GLN A 205 -14.97 15.15 31.84
C GLN A 205 -15.76 14.55 30.68
N MET A 206 -15.41 13.34 30.24
CA MET A 206 -16.06 12.71 29.09
C MET A 206 -17.53 12.42 29.36
N LEU A 207 -17.85 11.93 30.56
CA LEU A 207 -19.23 11.68 30.99
C LEU A 207 -19.98 13.00 31.25
N ALA A 208 -19.34 13.99 31.87
CA ALA A 208 -19.93 15.31 32.07
C ALA A 208 -20.31 15.98 30.75
N ASP A 209 -19.43 15.90 29.74
CA ASP A 209 -19.68 16.45 28.41
C ASP A 209 -20.75 15.68 27.65
N ALA A 210 -20.78 14.35 27.79
CA ALA A 210 -21.85 13.52 27.26
C ALA A 210 -23.20 13.92 27.88
N PHE A 211 -23.26 14.05 29.20
CA PHE A 211 -24.46 14.43 29.96
C PHE A 211 -24.98 15.82 29.59
N ALA A 212 -24.08 16.79 29.41
CA ALA A 212 -24.41 18.16 29.01
C ALA A 212 -25.04 18.22 27.60
N LYS A 213 -24.69 17.28 26.70
CA LYS A 213 -25.22 17.21 25.32
C LYS A 213 -26.59 16.54 25.21
N LEU A 214 -27.07 15.87 26.26
CA LEU A 214 -28.35 15.15 26.19
C LEU A 214 -29.56 16.09 26.25
N PRO A 215 -30.54 15.89 25.35
CA PRO A 215 -31.86 16.51 25.47
C PRO A 215 -32.54 16.17 26.81
N PRO A 216 -33.34 17.07 27.41
CA PRO A 216 -34.00 16.84 28.70
C PRO A 216 -34.87 15.57 28.74
N ASP A 217 -35.50 15.22 27.62
CA ASP A 217 -36.34 14.03 27.42
C ASP A 217 -35.55 12.70 27.35
N GLN A 218 -34.23 12.77 27.19
CA GLN A 218 -33.33 11.61 27.14
C GLN A 218 -32.48 11.46 28.41
N LYS A 219 -32.61 12.38 29.36
CA LYS A 219 -31.97 12.27 30.67
C LYS A 219 -32.78 11.33 31.57
N PRO A 220 -32.12 10.54 32.44
CA PRO A 220 -32.81 9.74 33.44
C PRO A 220 -33.82 10.54 34.25
N ASP A 221 -35.08 10.08 34.26
CA ASP A 221 -36.18 10.74 34.96
C ASP A 221 -36.01 10.54 36.48
N PRO A 222 -35.85 11.61 37.29
CA PRO A 222 -35.70 11.52 38.74
C PRO A 222 -36.87 10.84 39.46
N GLY A 223 -38.02 10.68 38.80
CA GLY A 223 -39.18 9.93 39.29
C GLY A 223 -39.03 8.41 39.28
N GLN A 224 -38.02 7.86 38.59
CA GLN A 224 -37.80 6.42 38.44
C GLN A 224 -36.81 5.89 39.49
N GLU A 225 -37.00 4.64 39.95
CA GLU A 225 -36.07 3.97 40.87
C GLU A 225 -34.80 3.49 40.17
N GLN A 226 -34.89 3.15 38.88
CA GLN A 226 -33.76 2.71 38.05
C GLN A 226 -33.85 3.33 36.66
N ALA A 227 -32.69 3.61 36.05
CA ALA A 227 -32.62 4.17 34.72
C ALA A 227 -31.43 3.64 33.91
N LEU A 228 -31.60 3.58 32.58
CA LEU A 228 -30.53 3.28 31.63
C LEU A 228 -30.10 4.57 30.94
N TRP A 229 -28.84 4.92 31.09
CA TRP A 229 -28.28 6.10 30.46
C TRP A 229 -27.40 5.74 29.27
N HIS A 230 -27.88 6.07 28.07
CA HIS A 230 -27.12 5.94 26.82
C HIS A 230 -26.14 7.11 26.66
N THR A 231 -24.89 6.90 27.09
CA THR A 231 -23.89 7.98 27.17
C THR A 231 -23.48 8.55 25.81
N GLY A 232 -23.65 7.78 24.72
CA GLY A 232 -23.11 8.13 23.40
C GLY A 232 -21.57 8.00 23.29
N LEU A 233 -20.89 7.70 24.41
CA LEU A 233 -19.48 7.37 24.43
C LEU A 233 -19.25 5.97 23.87
N ARG A 234 -18.05 5.77 23.30
CA ARG A 234 -17.63 4.48 22.77
C ARG A 234 -16.49 3.91 23.59
N THR A 235 -16.49 2.60 23.77
CA THR A 235 -15.36 1.85 24.32
C THR A 235 -14.19 1.83 23.34
N GLU A 236 -13.01 1.39 23.79
CA GLU A 236 -11.82 1.23 22.93
C GLU A 236 -12.14 0.39 21.67
N ASP A 237 -12.93 -0.67 21.84
CA ASP A 237 -13.38 -1.57 20.75
C ASP A 237 -14.55 -1.00 19.91
N GLY A 238 -14.94 0.26 20.14
CA GLY A 238 -15.97 0.97 19.40
C GLY A 238 -17.42 0.66 19.82
N GLY A 239 -17.63 -0.14 20.86
CA GLY A 239 -18.95 -0.46 21.42
C GLY A 239 -19.59 0.74 22.09
N LYS A 240 -20.91 0.88 22.05
CA LYS A 240 -21.63 1.98 22.71
C LYS A 240 -21.78 1.67 24.19
N LEU A 241 -21.37 2.62 25.04
CA LEU A 241 -21.46 2.50 26.49
C LEU A 241 -22.83 2.95 27.00
N ILE A 242 -23.48 2.09 27.77
CA ILE A 242 -24.75 2.33 28.45
C ILE A 242 -24.52 2.14 29.95
N LEU A 243 -24.85 3.14 30.77
CA LEU A 243 -24.73 3.06 32.22
C LEU A 243 -26.06 2.66 32.85
N GLN A 244 -26.01 1.80 33.87
CA GLN A 244 -27.15 1.38 34.66
C GLN A 244 -27.13 2.13 35.99
N LEU A 245 -28.18 2.90 36.24
CA LEU A 245 -28.27 3.81 37.36
C LEU A 245 -29.41 3.40 38.30
N GLU A 246 -29.19 3.56 39.60
CA GLU A 246 -30.21 3.40 40.64
C GLU A 246 -30.32 4.68 41.46
N LYS A 247 -31.53 5.03 41.90
CA LYS A 247 -31.77 6.25 42.66
C LYS A 247 -31.15 6.16 44.05
N SER A 248 -30.41 7.19 44.45
CA SER A 248 -29.80 7.23 45.79
C SER A 248 -30.87 7.38 46.87
N ARG A 249 -30.80 6.53 47.91
CA ARG A 249 -31.66 6.62 49.10
C ARG A 249 -31.09 7.54 50.18
N GLU A 250 -29.81 7.89 50.07
CA GLU A 250 -29.13 8.80 50.98
C GLU A 250 -29.22 10.24 50.45
N LEU A 251 -29.82 11.13 51.23
CA LEU A 251 -29.97 12.56 50.90
C LEU A 251 -28.64 13.31 50.74
N SER A 252 -27.55 12.76 51.31
CA SER A 252 -26.19 13.30 51.22
C SER A 252 -25.45 12.91 49.94
N MET A 253 -26.03 12.04 49.12
CA MET A 253 -25.42 11.52 47.90
C MET A 253 -26.13 12.09 46.66
N PRO A 254 -25.45 12.15 45.50
CA PRO A 254 -26.07 12.55 44.24
C PRO A 254 -27.30 11.73 43.87
N THR A 255 -28.13 12.29 43.00
CA THR A 255 -29.46 11.73 42.66
C THR A 255 -29.40 10.27 42.21
N TRP A 256 -28.35 9.90 41.46
CA TRP A 256 -28.15 8.57 40.91
C TRP A 256 -26.83 7.95 41.38
N GLN A 257 -26.83 6.62 41.52
CA GLN A 257 -25.66 5.79 41.77
C GLN A 257 -25.44 4.83 40.60
N LEU A 258 -24.19 4.59 40.23
CA LEU A 258 -23.84 3.63 39.19
C LEU A 258 -23.83 2.22 39.78
N ILE A 259 -24.74 1.36 39.29
CA ILE A 259 -24.83 -0.05 39.71
C ILE A 259 -24.19 -1.02 38.70
N GLY A 260 -24.01 -0.58 37.45
CA GLY A 260 -23.40 -1.41 36.41
C GLY A 260 -23.32 -0.68 35.07
N TRP A 261 -22.76 -1.34 34.06
CA TRP A 261 -22.76 -0.84 32.68
C TRP A 261 -22.90 -1.98 31.69
N GLN A 262 -23.44 -1.65 30.52
CA GLN A 262 -23.53 -2.53 29.38
C GLN A 262 -22.77 -1.91 28.21
N VAL A 263 -22.04 -2.75 27.49
CA VAL A 263 -21.41 -2.36 26.22
C VAL A 263 -22.22 -3.00 25.11
N GLN A 264 -22.97 -2.20 24.37
CA GLN A 264 -23.56 -2.67 23.13
C GLN A 264 -22.42 -2.74 22.09
N PRO A 265 -22.02 -3.93 21.62
CA PRO A 265 -20.87 -4.06 20.73
C PRO A 265 -21.04 -3.20 19.48
N ALA A 266 -19.95 -2.68 18.94
CA ALA A 266 -19.98 -1.96 17.67
C ALA A 266 -20.65 -2.85 16.61
N PRO A 267 -21.57 -2.34 15.79
CA PRO A 267 -22.06 -3.10 14.64
C PRO A 267 -20.84 -3.54 13.82
N ASN A 268 -20.60 -4.84 13.73
CA ASN A 268 -19.48 -5.39 12.99
C ASN A 268 -19.70 -5.05 11.50
N PRO A 269 -18.87 -4.20 10.88
CA PRO A 269 -19.08 -3.76 9.50
C PRO A 269 -18.92 -4.89 8.48
N LEU A 270 -18.44 -6.07 8.89
CA LEU A 270 -18.44 -7.29 8.07
C LEU A 270 -19.70 -8.13 8.28
N ARG A 271 -20.35 -8.11 9.46
CA ARG A 271 -21.63 -8.81 9.68
C ARG A 271 -22.75 -8.16 8.86
N GLU A 272 -22.82 -6.82 8.84
CA GLU A 272 -23.71 -6.09 7.92
C GLU A 272 -23.31 -6.27 6.44
N ALA A 273 -22.02 -6.49 6.14
CA ALA A 273 -21.58 -6.80 4.77
C ALA A 273 -21.93 -8.23 4.34
N PHE A 274 -22.04 -9.15 5.30
CA PHE A 274 -22.46 -10.55 5.11
C PHE A 274 -23.98 -10.69 5.02
N ASP A 275 -24.75 -9.91 5.79
CA ASP A 275 -26.21 -9.87 5.64
C ASP A 275 -26.62 -9.13 4.35
N ALA A 276 -25.76 -8.24 3.83
CA ALA A 276 -25.94 -7.51 2.56
C ALA A 276 -25.24 -8.15 1.34
N PHE A 277 -24.75 -9.40 1.46
CA PHE A 277 -24.01 -10.14 0.40
C PHE A 277 -24.87 -10.47 -0.84
N ALA A 278 -26.16 -10.14 -0.81
CA ALA A 278 -27.16 -10.47 -1.82
C ALA A 278 -27.19 -9.57 -3.06
N VAL A 279 -26.29 -8.58 -3.25
CA VAL A 279 -26.38 -7.66 -4.41
C VAL A 279 -25.13 -7.69 -5.32
N ARG A 280 -25.35 -8.33 -6.48
CA ARG A 280 -24.43 -8.98 -7.44
C ARG A 280 -23.47 -8.05 -8.24
N PRO A 281 -22.30 -8.54 -8.70
CA PRO A 281 -22.11 -8.78 -10.14
C PRO A 281 -22.23 -10.25 -10.52
N GLU A 282 -23.05 -10.59 -11.53
CA GLU A 282 -23.40 -11.97 -11.94
C GLU A 282 -22.23 -12.90 -12.26
N ALA A 283 -21.14 -12.36 -12.80
CA ALA A 283 -19.96 -13.15 -13.16
C ALA A 283 -19.23 -13.75 -11.94
N ALA A 284 -19.08 -12.98 -10.85
CA ALA A 284 -18.27 -13.41 -9.70
C ALA A 284 -18.96 -14.49 -8.84
N ARG A 285 -20.29 -14.47 -8.82
CA ARG A 285 -21.14 -15.46 -8.13
C ARG A 285 -21.20 -16.79 -8.88
N ARG A 286 -21.38 -16.75 -10.21
CA ARG A 286 -21.24 -17.95 -11.05
C ARG A 286 -19.85 -18.56 -10.92
N ALA A 287 -18.82 -17.72 -10.83
CA ALA A 287 -17.46 -18.18 -10.56
C ALA A 287 -17.34 -18.80 -9.16
N LEU A 288 -18.00 -18.26 -8.13
CA LEU A 288 -17.99 -18.86 -6.78
C LEU A 288 -18.52 -20.29 -6.78
N VAL A 289 -19.73 -20.51 -7.28
CA VAL A 289 -20.36 -21.85 -7.35
C VAL A 289 -19.51 -22.81 -8.17
N LYS A 290 -19.06 -22.35 -9.35
CA LYS A 290 -18.22 -23.15 -10.24
C LYS A 290 -16.93 -23.60 -9.56
N GLU A 291 -16.28 -22.71 -8.84
CA GLU A 291 -14.97 -22.97 -8.23
C GLU A 291 -15.08 -23.71 -6.91
N SER A 292 -16.13 -23.49 -6.13
CA SER A 292 -16.36 -24.20 -4.89
C SER A 292 -16.90 -25.62 -5.12
N GLY A 293 -17.57 -25.86 -6.25
CA GLY A 293 -18.20 -27.14 -6.58
C GLY A 293 -19.49 -27.41 -5.82
N ASP A 294 -20.07 -26.36 -5.24
CA ASP A 294 -21.33 -26.45 -4.50
C ASP A 294 -22.52 -26.45 -5.46
N GLN A 295 -23.66 -27.01 -5.03
CA GLN A 295 -24.86 -27.12 -5.86
C GLN A 295 -25.65 -25.80 -5.87
N THR A 296 -25.60 -25.09 -4.75
CA THR A 296 -26.29 -23.82 -4.55
C THR A 296 -25.32 -22.70 -4.20
N GLU A 297 -25.80 -21.47 -4.36
CA GLU A 297 -25.02 -20.30 -3.99
C GLU A 297 -24.94 -20.14 -2.46
N GLU A 298 -25.99 -20.54 -1.76
CA GLU A 298 -26.10 -20.56 -0.30
C GLU A 298 -25.03 -21.47 0.33
N GLU A 299 -24.84 -22.69 -0.19
CA GLU A 299 -23.80 -23.61 0.28
C GLU A 299 -22.38 -23.03 0.12
N ALA A 300 -22.11 -22.41 -1.03
CA ALA A 300 -20.83 -21.78 -1.30
C ALA A 300 -20.58 -20.57 -0.37
N LEU A 301 -21.64 -19.87 0.02
CA LEU A 301 -21.60 -18.75 0.95
C LEU A 301 -21.37 -19.20 2.39
N GLU A 302 -22.04 -20.26 2.84
CA GLU A 302 -21.82 -20.85 4.17
C GLU A 302 -20.38 -21.34 4.34
N ARG A 303 -19.81 -21.94 3.29
CA ARG A 303 -18.39 -22.33 3.29
C ARG A 303 -17.45 -21.12 3.46
N LEU A 304 -17.75 -20.00 2.80
CA LEU A 304 -17.00 -18.77 2.97
C LEU A 304 -17.17 -18.16 4.37
N LEU A 305 -18.35 -18.26 4.96
CA LEU A 305 -18.63 -17.83 6.34
C LEU A 305 -17.80 -18.63 7.35
N HIS A 306 -17.80 -19.95 7.23
CA HIS A 306 -16.99 -20.81 8.10
C HIS A 306 -15.49 -20.50 7.94
N SER A 307 -15.04 -20.24 6.70
CA SER A 307 -13.68 -19.80 6.44
C SER A 307 -13.39 -18.41 7.05
N PHE A 308 -14.34 -17.49 6.98
CA PHE A 308 -14.23 -16.16 7.58
C PHE A 308 -14.10 -16.22 9.10
N GLU A 309 -14.94 -16.99 9.79
CA GLU A 309 -14.86 -17.16 11.24
C GLU A 309 -13.49 -17.69 11.67
N LYS A 310 -12.96 -18.65 10.90
CA LYS A 310 -11.64 -19.23 11.12
C LYS A 310 -10.49 -18.25 10.86
N TYR A 311 -10.64 -17.33 9.90
CA TYR A 311 -9.52 -16.53 9.39
C TYR A 311 -9.65 -15.01 9.59
N GLN A 312 -10.74 -14.50 10.16
CA GLN A 312 -11.04 -13.06 10.30
C GLN A 312 -9.89 -12.20 10.85
N HIS A 313 -9.06 -12.78 11.72
CA HIS A 313 -7.92 -12.11 12.34
C HIS A 313 -6.69 -12.02 11.42
N ALA A 314 -6.55 -12.93 10.46
CA ALA A 314 -5.41 -13.05 9.55
C ALA A 314 -5.65 -12.45 8.15
N LEU A 315 -6.85 -11.93 7.87
CA LEU A 315 -7.21 -11.44 6.53
C LEU A 315 -6.43 -10.15 6.16
N PRO A 316 -5.74 -10.12 5.00
CA PRO A 316 -5.05 -8.95 4.52
C PRO A 316 -6.06 -7.86 4.14
N ARG A 317 -6.09 -6.74 4.88
CA ARG A 317 -6.85 -5.53 4.50
C ARG A 317 -6.01 -4.66 3.57
N LYS A 318 -5.81 -5.10 2.32
CA LYS A 318 -5.12 -4.28 1.30
C LYS A 318 -6.13 -3.29 0.71
N LYS A 319 -5.94 -1.97 0.90
CA LYS A 319 -6.65 -0.88 0.20
C LYS A 319 -8.14 -1.16 -0.08
N GLY A 320 -8.95 -1.31 0.98
CA GLY A 320 -10.40 -1.48 0.83
C GLY A 320 -10.83 -2.79 0.16
N LYS A 321 -10.01 -3.85 0.25
CA LYS A 321 -10.35 -5.21 -0.15
C LYS A 321 -10.18 -6.20 1.03
N VAL A 322 -10.98 -7.25 1.04
CA VAL A 322 -10.92 -8.41 1.96
C VAL A 322 -10.80 -9.68 1.12
N ILE A 323 -9.87 -10.58 1.45
CA ILE A 323 -9.58 -11.78 0.65
C ILE A 323 -9.89 -13.00 1.49
N LEU A 324 -11.00 -13.69 1.22
CA LEU A 324 -11.40 -14.92 1.92
C LEU A 324 -10.91 -16.16 1.16
N PRO A 325 -9.97 -16.93 1.71
CA PRO A 325 -9.56 -18.20 1.12
C PRO A 325 -10.66 -19.25 1.27
N PHE A 326 -10.81 -20.17 0.33
CA PHE A 326 -11.68 -21.35 0.45
C PHE A 326 -11.11 -22.51 -0.36
N LYS A 327 -11.50 -23.74 0.02
CA LYS A 327 -11.12 -24.95 -0.72
C LYS A 327 -12.03 -25.11 -1.93
N ALA A 328 -11.45 -25.16 -3.12
CA ALA A 328 -12.13 -25.35 -4.37
C ALA A 328 -12.39 -26.85 -4.65
N ALA A 329 -13.27 -27.11 -5.62
CA ALA A 329 -13.64 -28.47 -6.04
C ALA A 329 -12.46 -29.29 -6.58
N ASP A 330 -11.48 -28.61 -7.20
CA ASP A 330 -10.23 -29.19 -7.70
C ASP A 330 -9.21 -29.52 -6.59
N GLY A 331 -9.60 -29.31 -5.32
CA GLY A 331 -8.77 -29.52 -4.14
C GLY A 331 -7.76 -28.40 -3.86
N ARG A 332 -7.68 -27.36 -4.71
CA ARG A 332 -6.79 -26.21 -4.52
C ARG A 332 -7.43 -25.15 -3.64
N THR A 333 -6.63 -24.29 -3.03
CA THR A 333 -7.13 -23.13 -2.29
C THR A 333 -7.32 -21.94 -3.24
N LYS A 334 -8.55 -21.45 -3.36
CA LYS A 334 -8.94 -20.26 -4.13
C LYS A 334 -9.35 -19.13 -3.18
N ALA A 335 -9.59 -17.94 -3.71
CA ALA A 335 -9.95 -16.75 -2.94
C ALA A 335 -11.20 -16.07 -3.48
N ALA A 336 -12.08 -15.69 -2.56
CA ALA A 336 -13.16 -14.74 -2.78
C ALA A 336 -12.71 -13.36 -2.29
N VAL A 337 -12.62 -12.39 -3.20
CA VAL A 337 -12.14 -11.04 -2.93
C VAL A 337 -13.33 -10.08 -2.87
N PHE A 338 -13.53 -9.48 -1.71
CA PHE A 338 -14.49 -8.41 -1.47
C PHE A 338 -13.80 -7.07 -1.61
N ALA A 339 -14.47 -6.08 -2.20
CA ALA A 339 -13.98 -4.72 -2.30
C ALA A 339 -15.03 -3.74 -1.79
N LYS A 340 -14.61 -2.60 -1.23
CA LYS A 340 -15.53 -1.52 -0.86
C LYS A 340 -16.32 -1.06 -2.09
N ASN A 341 -17.63 -1.00 -1.95
CA ASN A 341 -18.50 -0.43 -2.96
C ASN A 341 -18.31 1.09 -3.01
N ARG A 342 -18.16 1.64 -4.21
CA ARG A 342 -18.00 3.08 -4.44
C ARG A 342 -19.26 3.73 -5.03
N ALA A 343 -20.30 2.95 -5.31
CA ALA A 343 -21.58 3.45 -5.80
C ALA A 343 -22.44 4.00 -4.66
N THR A 344 -23.13 5.11 -4.91
CA THR A 344 -24.09 5.70 -3.97
C THR A 344 -25.36 4.83 -3.88
N GLY A 345 -25.70 4.37 -2.67
CA GLY A 345 -26.93 3.62 -2.40
C GLY A 345 -26.82 2.09 -2.49
N GLY A 346 -25.62 1.54 -2.67
CA GLY A 346 -25.37 0.09 -2.65
C GLY A 346 -24.73 -0.41 -1.34
N PRO A 347 -24.65 -1.74 -1.12
CA PRO A 347 -24.05 -2.32 0.07
C PRO A 347 -22.57 -1.94 0.17
N PRO A 348 -21.99 -1.80 1.38
CA PRO A 348 -20.66 -1.25 1.59
C PRO A 348 -19.52 -2.09 1.00
N TRP A 349 -19.76 -3.38 0.73
CA TRP A 349 -18.79 -4.31 0.15
C TRP A 349 -19.43 -5.13 -0.96
N VAL A 350 -18.66 -5.44 -1.99
CA VAL A 350 -19.09 -6.26 -3.13
C VAL A 350 -18.08 -7.37 -3.42
N LEU A 351 -18.58 -8.56 -3.74
CA LEU A 351 -17.75 -9.66 -4.24
C LEU A 351 -17.20 -9.24 -5.62
N HIS A 352 -15.91 -8.92 -5.64
CA HIS A 352 -15.22 -8.36 -6.78
C HIS A 352 -14.59 -9.44 -7.66
N PHE A 353 -14.09 -10.52 -7.07
CA PHE A 353 -13.36 -11.56 -7.80
C PHE A 353 -13.42 -12.90 -7.06
N VAL A 354 -13.56 -13.99 -7.80
CA VAL A 354 -13.33 -15.34 -7.32
C VAL A 354 -12.37 -16.04 -8.27
N GLY A 355 -11.32 -16.63 -7.71
CA GLY A 355 -10.29 -17.33 -8.49
C GLY A 355 -9.06 -17.60 -7.66
N ASP A 356 -7.89 -17.68 -8.29
CA ASP A 356 -6.64 -18.00 -7.58
C ASP A 356 -6.31 -16.96 -6.50
N LEU A 357 -5.66 -17.41 -5.44
CA LEU A 357 -5.25 -16.54 -4.34
C LEU A 357 -4.38 -15.39 -4.86
N PRO A 358 -4.76 -14.11 -4.69
CA PRO A 358 -3.93 -13.00 -5.12
C PRO A 358 -2.57 -13.07 -4.41
N ALA A 359 -1.50 -12.61 -5.08
CA ALA A 359 -0.21 -12.42 -4.43
C ALA A 359 -0.35 -11.51 -3.19
N GLY A 360 -0.35 -12.13 -1.99
CA GLY A 360 -0.56 -11.47 -0.70
C GLY A 360 -1.76 -11.97 0.12
N GLY A 361 -1.97 -13.28 0.27
CA GLY A 361 -2.93 -13.90 1.20
C GLY A 361 -2.52 -13.74 2.68
N VAL A 362 -2.81 -14.75 3.52
CA VAL A 362 -2.24 -14.81 4.89
C VAL A 362 -0.73 -14.94 4.76
N THR A 363 0.01 -13.86 5.04
CA THR A 363 1.46 -13.86 5.06
C THR A 363 1.96 -14.07 6.47
N LEU A 364 3.13 -14.69 6.62
CA LEU A 364 3.78 -14.85 7.92
C LEU A 364 3.89 -13.52 8.66
N GLU A 365 4.24 -12.44 7.95
CA GLU A 365 4.38 -11.09 8.49
C GLU A 365 3.08 -10.46 9.00
N ASN A 366 1.91 -10.91 8.50
CA ASN A 366 0.61 -10.46 9.00
C ASN A 366 0.09 -11.38 10.12
N TRP A 367 0.54 -12.63 10.13
CA TRP A 367 0.10 -13.65 11.08
C TRP A 367 0.90 -13.59 12.40
N ALA A 368 2.21 -13.33 12.32
CA ALA A 368 3.11 -13.20 13.45
C ALA A 368 4.04 -11.98 13.38
N ASP A 369 4.30 -11.37 14.53
CA ASP A 369 5.42 -10.45 14.69
C ASP A 369 6.73 -11.25 14.68
N MET A 370 7.49 -11.11 13.61
CA MET A 370 8.73 -11.84 13.38
C MET A 370 9.95 -11.20 14.04
N GLN A 371 9.79 -10.13 14.82
CA GLN A 371 10.92 -9.36 15.36
C GLN A 371 11.86 -8.86 14.23
N PRO A 372 13.07 -8.34 14.50
CA PRO A 372 14.01 -7.98 13.44
C PRO A 372 14.46 -9.19 12.61
N TRP A 373 14.04 -9.22 11.34
CA TRP A 373 14.37 -10.25 10.36
C TRP A 373 15.84 -10.71 10.34
N PRO A 374 16.86 -9.83 10.39
CA PRO A 374 18.26 -10.28 10.35
C PRO A 374 18.62 -11.24 11.48
N ALA A 375 18.14 -10.99 12.70
CA ALA A 375 18.43 -11.82 13.86
C ALA A 375 17.73 -13.19 13.77
N VAL A 376 16.46 -13.19 13.37
CA VAL A 376 15.68 -14.42 13.17
C VAL A 376 16.30 -15.30 12.09
N LEU A 377 16.64 -14.73 10.94
CA LEU A 377 17.22 -15.48 9.83
C LEU A 377 18.62 -16.01 10.17
N ALA A 378 19.44 -15.23 10.88
CA ALA A 378 20.74 -15.69 11.36
C ALA A 378 20.61 -16.87 12.34
N GLY A 379 19.66 -16.79 13.29
CA GLY A 379 19.37 -17.86 14.23
C GLY A 379 18.94 -19.16 13.53
N LEU A 380 18.03 -19.06 12.54
CA LEU A 380 17.61 -20.21 11.76
C LEU A 380 18.76 -20.81 10.93
N ALA A 381 19.55 -19.96 10.27
CA ALA A 381 20.68 -20.39 9.45
C ALA A 381 21.76 -21.10 10.28
N ALA A 382 21.98 -20.69 11.53
CA ALA A 382 22.91 -21.33 12.44
C ALA A 382 22.42 -22.71 12.94
N MET A 383 21.10 -22.86 13.12
CA MET A 383 20.48 -24.09 13.62
C MET A 383 20.27 -25.15 12.53
N ALA A 384 19.93 -24.72 11.31
CA ALA A 384 19.70 -25.60 10.17
C ALA A 384 21.00 -26.21 9.62
N GLN A 385 20.87 -27.23 8.77
CA GLN A 385 22.00 -27.74 8.01
C GLN A 385 22.68 -26.60 7.21
N PRO A 386 24.03 -26.58 7.15
CA PRO A 386 24.77 -25.54 6.45
C PRO A 386 24.39 -25.46 4.97
N GLU A 387 23.91 -24.29 4.55
CA GLU A 387 23.57 -24.01 3.16
C GLU A 387 23.79 -22.53 2.82
N ALA A 388 24.00 -22.25 1.53
CA ALA A 388 24.06 -20.89 1.00
C ALA A 388 22.66 -20.24 0.98
N TRP A 389 22.31 -19.60 2.10
CA TRP A 389 21.03 -18.93 2.31
C TRP A 389 20.93 -17.49 1.78
N ASP A 390 21.94 -17.04 1.04
CA ASP A 390 21.98 -15.69 0.49
C ASP A 390 22.74 -15.59 -0.83
N PHE A 391 22.50 -14.50 -1.55
CA PHE A 391 23.29 -14.09 -2.71
C PHE A 391 24.33 -13.07 -2.24
N VAL A 392 25.62 -13.31 -2.48
CA VAL A 392 26.70 -12.49 -1.90
C VAL A 392 26.70 -11.09 -2.51
N GLU A 393 26.43 -10.08 -1.68
CA GLU A 393 26.70 -8.67 -1.99
C GLU A 393 27.47 -8.02 -0.83
N ASN A 394 28.72 -7.61 -1.10
CA ASN A 394 29.53 -6.74 -0.24
C ASN A 394 29.69 -7.20 1.23
N GLY A 395 29.71 -8.53 1.48
CA GLY A 395 29.97 -9.10 2.80
C GLY A 395 28.84 -8.95 3.83
N ARG A 396 27.65 -8.46 3.44
CA ARG A 396 26.47 -8.40 4.32
C ARG A 396 25.53 -9.57 4.02
N HIS A 397 25.25 -10.38 5.04
CA HIS A 397 24.30 -11.49 4.95
C HIS A 397 22.88 -11.01 5.34
N ASN A 398 22.04 -10.82 4.33
CA ASN A 398 20.62 -10.47 4.48
C ASN A 398 19.70 -11.70 4.39
N TYR A 399 20.26 -12.88 4.09
CA TYR A 399 19.57 -14.16 4.03
C TYR A 399 18.35 -14.13 3.10
N LEU A 400 18.48 -13.52 1.92
CA LEU A 400 17.35 -13.26 1.02
C LEU A 400 16.66 -14.56 0.56
N ILE A 401 17.44 -15.62 0.32
CA ILE A 401 16.92 -16.93 -0.09
C ILE A 401 16.14 -17.55 1.06
N LEU A 402 16.69 -17.53 2.28
CA LEU A 402 16.04 -18.09 3.46
C LEU A 402 14.77 -17.33 3.86
N ARG A 403 14.76 -16.00 3.75
CA ARG A 403 13.54 -15.21 3.97
C ARG A 403 12.45 -15.60 3.00
N GLN A 404 12.78 -15.68 1.70
CA GLN A 404 11.82 -16.08 0.68
C GLN A 404 11.33 -17.52 0.90
N TYR A 405 12.23 -18.43 1.28
CA TYR A 405 11.88 -19.79 1.67
C TYR A 405 10.87 -19.80 2.83
N LEU A 406 11.17 -19.10 3.93
CA LEU A 406 10.31 -19.08 5.11
C LEU A 406 8.91 -18.54 4.80
N LEU A 407 8.82 -17.45 4.03
CA LEU A 407 7.54 -16.84 3.66
C LEU A 407 6.67 -17.78 2.82
N HIS A 408 7.25 -18.44 1.80
CA HIS A 408 6.49 -19.31 0.91
C HIS A 408 6.19 -20.67 1.53
N THR A 409 7.11 -21.23 2.33
CA THR A 409 6.86 -22.45 3.10
C THR A 409 5.78 -22.23 4.14
N PHE A 410 5.78 -21.08 4.83
CA PHE A 410 4.70 -20.73 5.76
C PHE A 410 3.36 -20.69 5.05
N GLN A 411 3.30 -20.00 3.91
CA GLN A 411 2.07 -19.89 3.15
C GLN A 411 1.54 -21.26 2.73
N GLN A 412 2.43 -22.15 2.25
CA GLN A 412 2.04 -23.50 1.84
C GLN A 412 1.60 -24.36 3.03
N ALA A 413 2.33 -24.32 4.16
CA ALA A 413 1.98 -25.03 5.38
C ALA A 413 0.64 -24.56 5.96
N TRP A 414 0.39 -23.25 5.91
CA TRP A 414 -0.88 -22.64 6.30
C TRP A 414 -2.03 -23.13 5.40
N GLU A 415 -1.85 -23.11 4.08
CA GLU A 415 -2.85 -23.61 3.11
C GLU A 415 -3.19 -25.09 3.31
N GLN A 416 -2.21 -25.89 3.75
CA GLN A 416 -2.36 -27.32 4.04
C GLN A 416 -2.83 -27.63 5.47
N GLY A 417 -3.08 -26.61 6.30
CA GLY A 417 -3.50 -26.80 7.69
C GLY A 417 -2.44 -27.44 8.60
N GLN A 418 -1.15 -27.29 8.25
CA GLN A 418 -0.03 -27.89 8.98
C GLN A 418 0.47 -27.04 10.16
N ILE A 419 -0.12 -25.86 10.37
CA ILE A 419 0.18 -25.01 11.53
C ILE A 419 -0.72 -25.44 12.69
N THR A 420 -0.09 -25.84 13.79
CA THR A 420 -0.81 -26.26 15.00
C THR A 420 -0.92 -25.10 15.96
N GLU A 421 -2.13 -24.78 16.42
CA GLU A 421 -2.40 -23.79 17.46
C GLU A 421 -3.03 -24.51 18.67
N GLN A 422 -2.29 -24.68 19.77
CA GLN A 422 -2.77 -25.36 20.99
C GLN A 422 -2.27 -24.66 22.25
N SER A 423 -3.13 -24.56 23.27
CA SER A 423 -2.77 -24.07 24.61
C SER A 423 -2.03 -22.72 24.62
N GLY A 424 -2.42 -21.80 23.72
CA GLY A 424 -1.77 -20.49 23.60
C GLY A 424 -0.38 -20.53 22.97
N LYS A 425 0.00 -21.60 22.27
CA LYS A 425 1.20 -21.67 21.43
C LYS A 425 0.83 -22.01 20.00
N ALA A 426 1.60 -21.50 19.06
CA ALA A 426 1.51 -21.93 17.66
C ALA A 426 2.85 -22.48 17.16
N VAL A 427 2.77 -23.52 16.35
CA VAL A 427 3.92 -24.26 15.83
C VAL A 427 3.82 -24.37 14.32
N PHE A 428 4.86 -23.93 13.64
CA PHE A 428 4.98 -23.94 12.18
C PHE A 428 6.14 -24.87 11.75
N PRO A 429 5.87 -25.95 11.00
CA PRO A 429 6.91 -26.82 10.44
C PRO A 429 7.74 -26.10 9.36
N LEU A 430 9.06 -26.06 9.52
CA LEU A 430 9.93 -25.36 8.56
C LEU A 430 10.32 -26.21 7.35
N GLY A 431 10.15 -27.54 7.43
CA GLY A 431 10.66 -28.46 6.40
C GLY A 431 12.20 -28.49 6.28
N LEU A 432 12.90 -27.95 7.28
CA LEU A 432 14.35 -27.96 7.43
C LEU A 432 14.76 -28.92 8.55
N GLN A 433 16.02 -29.35 8.52
CA GLN A 433 16.61 -30.20 9.55
C GLN A 433 17.85 -29.51 10.14
N ASN A 434 18.18 -29.85 11.39
CA ASN A 434 19.48 -29.53 11.98
C ASN A 434 20.58 -30.51 11.50
N ARG A 435 21.80 -30.33 12.00
CA ARG A 435 22.95 -31.20 11.67
C ARG A 435 22.76 -32.65 12.09
N ASP A 436 21.97 -32.88 13.14
CA ASP A 436 21.64 -34.20 13.67
C ASP A 436 20.45 -34.87 12.93
N GLY A 437 19.92 -34.22 11.88
CA GLY A 437 18.79 -34.73 11.08
C GLY A 437 17.41 -34.51 11.70
N GLN A 438 17.32 -33.80 12.84
CA GLN A 438 16.04 -33.49 13.49
C GLN A 438 15.31 -32.36 12.76
N ALA A 439 14.01 -32.55 12.55
CA ALA A 439 13.16 -31.55 11.90
C ALA A 439 13.02 -30.27 12.76
N LEU A 440 13.09 -29.11 12.11
CA LEU A 440 13.01 -27.80 12.74
C LEU A 440 11.63 -27.17 12.62
N PHE A 441 11.26 -26.45 13.68
CA PHE A 441 9.97 -25.77 13.84
C PHE A 441 10.18 -24.34 14.28
N ALA A 442 9.28 -23.46 13.88
CA ALA A 442 9.14 -22.14 14.46
C ALA A 442 8.02 -22.14 15.51
N CYS A 443 8.36 -21.70 16.71
CA CYS A 443 7.46 -21.59 17.84
C CYS A 443 7.01 -20.14 18.00
N PHE A 444 5.73 -19.97 18.34
CA PHE A 444 5.11 -18.67 18.51
C PHE A 444 4.29 -18.64 19.80
N THR A 445 4.35 -17.49 20.47
CA THR A 445 3.54 -17.17 21.65
C THR A 445 2.52 -16.08 21.32
N PRO A 446 1.45 -15.90 22.11
CA PRO A 446 0.49 -14.83 21.88
C PRO A 446 1.21 -13.48 22.07
N SER A 447 1.01 -12.55 21.15
CA SER A 447 1.65 -11.23 21.21
C SER A 447 1.04 -10.31 22.28
N GLY A 448 -0.17 -10.62 22.75
CA GLY A 448 -0.98 -9.75 23.61
C GLY A 448 -1.64 -8.58 22.88
N GLN A 449 -1.38 -8.41 21.57
CA GLN A 449 -2.02 -7.43 20.70
C GLN A 449 -3.05 -8.11 19.80
N GLU A 450 -4.06 -7.37 19.32
CA GLU A 450 -5.00 -7.94 18.34
C GLU A 450 -4.30 -8.36 17.03
N LYS A 451 -3.27 -7.60 16.61
CA LYS A 451 -2.55 -7.83 15.35
C LYS A 451 -1.07 -7.40 15.42
N PRO A 452 -0.13 -8.26 15.00
CA PRO A 452 -0.30 -9.68 14.70
C PRO A 452 -0.59 -10.48 16.00
N ARG A 453 -1.46 -11.50 15.94
CA ARG A 453 -1.90 -12.31 17.10
C ARG A 453 -0.76 -13.09 17.74
N TRP A 454 0.16 -13.55 16.90
CA TRP A 454 1.30 -14.36 17.29
C TRP A 454 2.56 -13.50 17.30
N ARG A 455 3.52 -13.86 18.14
CA ARG A 455 4.86 -13.30 18.15
C ARG A 455 5.85 -14.44 18.07
N PHE A 456 6.83 -14.31 17.18
CA PHE A 456 7.93 -15.26 17.06
C PHE A 456 8.68 -15.34 18.40
N ASP A 457 8.86 -16.57 18.86
CA ASP A 457 9.53 -16.87 20.12
C ASP A 457 10.92 -17.43 19.84
N HIS A 458 11.01 -18.63 19.24
CA HIS A 458 12.28 -19.26 18.90
C HIS A 458 12.10 -20.35 17.82
N PHE A 459 13.22 -20.82 17.28
CA PHE A 459 13.27 -22.08 16.52
C PHE A 459 13.66 -23.22 17.45
N ALA A 460 13.07 -24.40 17.24
CA ALA A 460 13.40 -25.58 18.02
C ALA A 460 13.42 -26.84 17.13
N PRO A 461 14.28 -27.83 17.44
CA PRO A 461 14.08 -29.17 16.94
C PRO A 461 12.79 -29.76 17.52
N TRP A 462 12.17 -30.68 16.80
CA TRP A 462 11.04 -31.43 17.33
C TRP A 462 11.45 -32.26 18.56
N GLN A 463 10.84 -31.98 19.72
CA GLN A 463 11.10 -32.68 20.98
C GLN A 463 9.91 -33.53 21.48
N GLY A 464 8.81 -33.63 20.71
CA GLY A 464 7.55 -34.23 21.16
C GLY A 464 7.38 -35.73 20.86
N THR A 465 6.73 -36.45 21.79
CA THR A 465 6.14 -37.79 21.59
C THR A 465 4.90 -37.68 20.68
N GLY A 466 5.10 -37.80 19.37
CA GLY A 466 4.05 -37.73 18.36
C GLY A 466 4.61 -37.88 16.95
N ALA A 467 3.75 -38.08 15.95
CA ALA A 467 4.17 -38.20 14.55
C ALA A 467 4.82 -36.90 14.06
N ILE A 468 6.00 -37.01 13.46
CA ILE A 468 6.72 -35.87 12.85
C ILE A 468 5.79 -35.25 11.79
N PRO A 469 5.46 -33.95 11.89
CA PRO A 469 4.70 -33.25 10.88
C PRO A 469 5.33 -33.43 9.49
N ALA A 470 4.54 -33.94 8.53
CA ALA A 470 5.03 -34.24 7.19
C ALA A 470 5.62 -32.99 6.53
N LYS A 471 6.76 -33.15 5.85
CA LYS A 471 7.36 -32.09 5.01
C LYS A 471 6.27 -31.53 4.11
N THR A 472 6.14 -30.20 4.07
CA THR A 472 5.15 -29.51 3.24
C THR A 472 5.24 -30.03 1.80
N GLY A 473 4.17 -30.72 1.37
CA GLY A 473 4.16 -31.48 0.13
C GLY A 473 3.87 -30.57 -1.05
N TYR A 474 4.63 -30.72 -2.13
CA TYR A 474 4.37 -30.06 -3.40
C TYR A 474 3.93 -31.09 -4.43
N HIS A 475 2.92 -30.76 -5.23
CA HIS A 475 2.53 -31.60 -6.36
C HIS A 475 3.72 -31.73 -7.31
N THR A 476 4.11 -32.96 -7.63
CA THR A 476 5.20 -33.23 -8.55
C THR A 476 4.62 -33.44 -9.95
N PRO A 477 5.00 -32.64 -10.96
CA PRO A 477 4.53 -32.86 -12.32
C PRO A 477 5.15 -34.16 -12.87
N SER A 478 4.54 -34.73 -13.90
CA SER A 478 5.15 -35.86 -14.61
C SER A 478 6.57 -35.50 -15.11
N PRO A 479 7.45 -36.50 -15.28
CA PRO A 479 8.82 -36.30 -15.76
C PRO A 479 8.90 -35.43 -17.01
N PHE A 480 10.02 -34.70 -17.12
CA PHE A 480 10.32 -33.92 -18.31
C PHE A 480 10.55 -34.86 -19.49
N ASP A 481 9.88 -34.59 -20.61
CA ASP A 481 9.97 -35.37 -21.83
C ASP A 481 10.57 -34.50 -22.95
N PRO A 482 11.85 -34.70 -23.32
CA PRO A 482 12.51 -33.89 -24.34
C PRO A 482 11.93 -34.08 -25.75
N ALA A 483 11.11 -35.11 -25.99
CA ALA A 483 10.47 -35.33 -27.28
C ALA A 483 9.23 -34.45 -27.51
N LEU A 484 8.65 -33.87 -26.45
CA LEU A 484 7.49 -33.01 -26.57
C LEU A 484 7.86 -31.60 -27.03
N PRO A 485 7.07 -30.97 -27.93
CA PRO A 485 7.38 -29.64 -28.43
C PRO A 485 7.22 -28.58 -27.34
N VAL A 486 8.15 -27.62 -27.32
CA VAL A 486 8.07 -26.41 -26.48
C VAL A 486 7.53 -25.25 -27.31
N ARG A 487 6.44 -24.64 -26.86
CA ARG A 487 5.78 -23.51 -27.51
C ARG A 487 5.96 -22.23 -26.68
N PRO A 488 6.88 -21.33 -27.07
CA PRO A 488 7.04 -20.04 -26.43
C PRO A 488 5.97 -19.03 -26.85
N GLU A 489 5.44 -18.27 -25.90
CA GLU A 489 4.66 -17.05 -26.16
C GLU A 489 5.62 -15.88 -26.46
N GLU A 490 6.28 -15.93 -27.62
CA GLU A 490 7.40 -15.07 -28.02
C GLU A 490 7.10 -13.58 -27.88
N THR A 491 5.94 -13.13 -28.37
CA THR A 491 5.54 -11.71 -28.26
C THR A 491 5.44 -11.26 -26.81
N HIS A 492 4.90 -12.11 -25.94
CA HIS A 492 4.77 -11.79 -24.52
C HIS A 492 6.14 -11.81 -23.81
N ILE A 493 6.97 -12.81 -24.11
CA ILE A 493 8.31 -12.95 -23.53
C ILE A 493 9.22 -11.79 -23.94
N LEU A 494 9.25 -11.47 -25.24
CA LEU A 494 10.17 -10.49 -25.81
C LEU A 494 9.68 -9.05 -25.59
N PHE A 495 8.39 -8.77 -25.79
CA PHE A 495 7.90 -7.38 -25.84
C PHE A 495 6.90 -7.04 -24.74
N GLY A 496 6.37 -8.04 -24.02
CA GLY A 496 5.50 -7.83 -22.86
C GLY A 496 6.27 -7.47 -21.58
N HIS A 497 7.46 -8.08 -21.40
CA HIS A 497 8.29 -7.93 -20.20
C HIS A 497 9.79 -7.87 -20.52
N MET A 498 10.19 -6.91 -21.36
CA MET A 498 11.57 -6.73 -21.84
C MET A 498 12.62 -6.68 -20.72
N GLU A 499 12.24 -6.21 -19.52
CA GLU A 499 13.12 -6.11 -18.36
C GLU A 499 13.57 -7.47 -17.80
N ARG A 500 12.87 -8.55 -18.11
CA ARG A 500 13.19 -9.92 -17.66
C ARG A 500 14.32 -10.54 -18.46
N LEU A 501 14.54 -10.08 -19.69
CA LEU A 501 15.60 -10.55 -20.56
C LEU A 501 16.97 -9.99 -20.13
N PRO A 502 18.07 -10.71 -20.41
CA PRO A 502 19.41 -10.23 -20.11
C PRO A 502 19.74 -8.94 -20.88
N ARG A 503 20.51 -8.03 -20.27
CA ARG A 503 20.97 -6.82 -20.97
C ARG A 503 21.75 -7.18 -22.25
N ALA A 504 22.60 -8.20 -22.16
CA ALA A 504 23.43 -8.68 -23.27
C ALA A 504 22.59 -9.12 -24.48
N PHE A 505 21.43 -9.75 -24.25
CA PHE A 505 20.50 -10.13 -25.32
C PHE A 505 20.01 -8.90 -26.10
N TRP A 506 19.60 -7.85 -25.40
CA TRP A 506 19.16 -6.62 -26.06
C TRP A 506 20.29 -5.89 -26.75
N LEU A 507 21.50 -5.87 -26.16
CA LEU A 507 22.68 -5.29 -26.81
C LEU A 507 23.04 -6.05 -28.11
N SER A 508 22.92 -7.38 -28.15
CA SER A 508 23.12 -8.16 -29.38
C SER A 508 22.06 -7.88 -30.44
N CYS A 509 20.79 -7.68 -30.03
CA CYS A 509 19.71 -7.37 -30.97
C CYS A 509 19.76 -5.91 -31.47
N CYS A 510 20.53 -5.02 -30.83
CA CYS A 510 20.59 -3.59 -31.12
C CYS A 510 21.92 -3.11 -31.72
N GLN A 511 22.72 -3.98 -32.33
CA GLN A 511 24.02 -3.61 -32.90
C GLN A 511 23.93 -2.49 -33.98
N GLY A 512 22.79 -2.37 -34.67
CA GLY A 512 22.53 -1.30 -35.65
C GLY A 512 21.73 -0.11 -35.10
N ALA A 513 21.49 -0.03 -33.79
CA ALA A 513 20.73 1.06 -33.19
C ALA A 513 21.58 2.34 -33.06
N PRO A 514 20.95 3.53 -33.04
CA PRO A 514 21.61 4.77 -32.67
C PRO A 514 22.44 4.65 -31.38
N GLY A 515 23.63 5.28 -31.37
CA GLY A 515 24.60 5.14 -30.28
C GLY A 515 24.10 5.58 -28.91
N ASP A 516 23.12 6.50 -28.87
CA ASP A 516 22.43 6.92 -27.65
C ASP A 516 21.54 5.82 -27.06
N ILE A 517 20.85 5.02 -27.89
CA ILE A 517 20.06 3.85 -27.44
C ILE A 517 20.99 2.79 -26.84
N TYR A 518 22.09 2.49 -27.53
CA TYR A 518 23.08 1.51 -27.07
C TYR A 518 23.75 1.97 -25.76
N ALA A 519 24.20 3.23 -25.70
CA ALA A 519 24.82 3.80 -24.51
C ALA A 519 23.85 3.91 -23.32
N ALA A 520 22.59 4.29 -23.55
CA ALA A 520 21.56 4.33 -22.52
C ALA A 520 21.25 2.93 -21.99
N LEU A 521 21.18 1.92 -22.86
CA LEU A 521 20.97 0.55 -22.41
C LEU A 521 22.19 -0.02 -21.66
N GLY A 522 23.42 0.32 -22.04
CA GLY A 522 24.65 -0.18 -21.42
C GLY A 522 25.00 0.46 -20.06
N SER A 523 24.72 1.75 -19.91
CA SER A 523 25.16 2.55 -18.75
C SER A 523 24.18 2.56 -17.57
N GLN A 524 22.91 2.21 -17.76
CA GLN A 524 21.89 2.36 -16.72
C GLN A 524 21.77 1.11 -15.81
N PRO A 525 21.57 1.24 -14.49
CA PRO A 525 21.39 0.10 -13.60
C PRO A 525 20.10 -0.68 -13.91
N LYS A 526 20.17 -2.01 -14.07
CA LYS A 526 18.99 -2.83 -14.36
C LYS A 526 17.94 -2.69 -13.25
N GLY A 527 16.68 -2.50 -13.65
CA GLY A 527 15.55 -2.27 -12.74
C GLY A 527 15.31 -0.80 -12.33
N SER A 528 16.23 0.12 -12.64
CA SER A 528 16.03 1.55 -12.44
C SER A 528 15.00 2.14 -13.41
N GLN A 529 14.45 3.32 -13.07
CA GLN A 529 13.53 4.04 -13.95
C GLN A 529 14.21 4.44 -15.28
N SER A 530 15.49 4.81 -15.24
CA SER A 530 16.27 5.16 -16.43
C SER A 530 16.54 3.95 -17.32
N TYR A 531 16.81 2.77 -16.76
CA TYR A 531 16.92 1.53 -17.54
C TYR A 531 15.60 1.14 -18.20
N ARG A 532 14.47 1.30 -17.50
CA ARG A 532 13.13 1.10 -18.09
C ARG A 532 12.88 2.07 -19.24
N ALA A 533 13.29 3.34 -19.10
CA ALA A 533 13.21 4.30 -20.19
C ALA A 533 14.08 3.87 -21.39
N ALA A 534 15.31 3.43 -21.15
CA ALA A 534 16.20 2.90 -22.20
C ALA A 534 15.58 1.71 -22.95
N LEU A 535 14.95 0.76 -22.23
CA LEU A 535 14.22 -0.35 -22.86
C LEU A 535 13.03 0.11 -23.71
N LEU A 536 12.35 1.20 -23.34
CA LEU A 536 11.29 1.77 -24.17
C LEU A 536 11.85 2.37 -25.47
N HIS A 537 13.05 2.96 -25.44
CA HIS A 537 13.73 3.41 -26.66
C HIS A 537 14.10 2.23 -27.57
N VAL A 538 14.64 1.16 -26.99
CA VAL A 538 14.91 -0.11 -27.71
C VAL A 538 13.62 -0.64 -28.35
N ARG A 539 12.53 -0.67 -27.59
CA ARG A 539 11.23 -1.13 -28.08
C ARG A 539 10.76 -0.32 -29.28
N ARG A 540 10.74 1.01 -29.16
CA ARG A 540 10.31 1.91 -30.24
C ARG A 540 11.15 1.69 -31.50
N TRP A 541 12.46 1.62 -31.35
CA TRP A 541 13.39 1.36 -32.44
C TRP A 541 13.15 0.00 -33.13
N MET A 542 12.77 -1.04 -32.38
CA MET A 542 12.38 -2.34 -32.94
C MET A 542 11.00 -2.32 -33.60
N GLU A 543 10.06 -1.51 -33.11
CA GLU A 543 8.69 -1.41 -33.64
C GLU A 543 8.63 -0.61 -34.96
N GLU A 544 9.63 0.22 -35.25
CA GLU A 544 9.74 0.98 -36.50
C GLU A 544 9.93 0.10 -37.75
N GLU A 545 10.56 -1.07 -37.60
CA GLU A 545 10.94 -1.91 -38.74
C GLU A 545 10.75 -3.40 -38.39
N GLU A 546 9.81 -4.07 -39.07
CA GLU A 546 9.43 -5.46 -38.75
C GLU A 546 10.62 -6.44 -38.86
N ALA A 547 11.59 -6.16 -39.74
CA ALA A 547 12.81 -6.95 -39.87
C ALA A 547 13.61 -7.02 -38.55
N ARG A 548 13.70 -5.91 -37.79
CA ARG A 548 14.40 -5.86 -36.49
C ARG A 548 13.70 -6.73 -35.45
N ARG A 549 12.36 -6.68 -35.43
CA ARG A 549 11.53 -7.51 -34.56
C ARG A 549 11.72 -8.99 -34.88
N GLN A 550 11.67 -9.36 -36.16
CA GLN A 550 11.87 -10.74 -36.61
C GLN A 550 13.27 -11.24 -36.29
N ALA A 551 14.31 -10.40 -36.42
CA ALA A 551 15.67 -10.77 -36.04
C ALA A 551 15.79 -11.12 -34.54
N ALA A 552 15.15 -10.35 -33.65
CA ALA A 552 15.13 -10.65 -32.22
C ALA A 552 14.40 -11.97 -31.91
N VAL A 553 13.28 -12.24 -32.59
CA VAL A 553 12.54 -13.51 -32.48
C VAL A 553 13.38 -14.69 -32.96
N GLN A 554 14.06 -14.56 -34.10
CA GLN A 554 14.94 -15.59 -34.65
C GLN A 554 16.13 -15.87 -33.73
N HIS A 555 16.76 -14.83 -33.17
CA HIS A 555 17.83 -14.98 -32.19
C HIS A 555 17.35 -15.76 -30.94
N PHE A 556 16.20 -15.38 -30.39
CA PHE A 556 15.60 -16.11 -29.27
C PHE A 556 15.29 -17.58 -29.62
N ARG A 557 14.71 -17.85 -30.80
CA ARG A 557 14.42 -19.22 -31.26
C ARG A 557 15.69 -20.06 -31.40
N ALA A 558 16.76 -19.49 -31.95
CA ALA A 558 18.05 -20.18 -32.07
C ALA A 558 18.60 -20.58 -30.69
N CYS A 559 18.60 -19.64 -29.73
CA CYS A 559 19.01 -19.94 -28.35
C CYS A 559 18.11 -21.00 -27.69
N LEU A 560 16.80 -20.98 -27.93
CA LEU A 560 15.87 -21.97 -27.41
C LEU A 560 16.14 -23.37 -28.00
N GLN A 561 16.36 -23.47 -29.31
CA GLN A 561 16.71 -24.73 -29.96
C GLN A 561 18.00 -25.33 -29.39
N GLN A 562 19.02 -24.48 -29.18
CA GLN A 562 20.27 -24.90 -28.55
C GLN A 562 20.04 -25.38 -27.10
N ALA A 563 19.20 -24.69 -26.33
CA ALA A 563 18.86 -25.12 -24.97
C ALA A 563 18.16 -26.49 -24.95
N LEU A 564 17.23 -26.73 -25.89
CA LEU A 564 16.54 -28.02 -26.02
C LEU A 564 17.51 -29.15 -26.39
N ALA A 565 18.44 -28.91 -27.32
CA ALA A 565 19.47 -29.87 -27.68
C ALA A 565 20.39 -30.23 -26.49
N ASN A 566 20.60 -29.27 -25.57
CA ASN A 566 21.43 -29.46 -24.39
C ASN A 566 20.73 -30.17 -23.23
N THR A 567 19.42 -30.46 -23.31
CA THR A 567 18.65 -31.10 -22.21
C THR A 567 19.15 -32.50 -21.85
N GLN A 568 19.83 -33.17 -22.78
CA GLN A 568 20.44 -34.49 -22.57
C GLN A 568 21.76 -34.43 -21.77
N ARG A 569 22.30 -33.22 -21.54
CA ARG A 569 23.54 -33.00 -20.78
C ARG A 569 23.23 -32.48 -19.40
N ALA A 570 24.08 -32.78 -18.42
CA ALA A 570 23.92 -32.32 -17.04
C ALA A 570 23.78 -30.77 -16.94
N GLU A 571 24.49 -30.03 -17.78
CA GLU A 571 24.49 -28.56 -17.86
C GLU A 571 23.24 -27.94 -18.52
N GLY A 572 22.36 -28.75 -19.10
CA GLY A 572 21.12 -28.33 -19.75
C GLY A 572 19.87 -29.04 -19.23
N GLN A 573 20.02 -30.00 -18.32
CA GLN A 573 18.92 -30.79 -17.79
C GLN A 573 17.91 -29.88 -17.04
N PRO A 574 16.60 -29.95 -17.36
CA PRO A 574 15.60 -29.13 -16.69
C PRO A 574 15.50 -29.42 -15.19
N ALA A 575 15.28 -28.36 -14.40
CA ALA A 575 15.07 -28.45 -12.96
C ALA A 575 13.59 -28.22 -12.60
N LEU A 576 13.14 -28.69 -11.45
CA LEU A 576 11.81 -28.36 -10.94
C LEU A 576 11.86 -27.11 -10.07
N CYS A 577 10.80 -26.32 -10.12
CA CYS A 577 10.54 -25.27 -9.15
C CYS A 577 9.09 -25.21 -8.75
N PHE A 578 8.82 -24.67 -7.55
CA PHE A 578 7.49 -24.22 -7.19
C PHE A 578 7.37 -22.74 -7.53
N TYR A 579 6.41 -22.37 -8.38
CA TYR A 579 6.17 -20.98 -8.75
C TYR A 579 5.08 -20.37 -7.83
N PRO A 580 5.45 -19.55 -6.83
CA PRO A 580 4.53 -19.21 -5.74
C PRO A 580 3.30 -18.41 -6.18
N ASN A 581 3.45 -17.59 -7.22
CA ASN A 581 2.35 -16.75 -7.73
C ASN A 581 1.22 -17.56 -8.36
N ARG A 582 1.52 -18.73 -8.95
CA ARG A 582 0.53 -19.61 -9.58
C ARG A 582 0.23 -20.86 -8.76
N ARG A 583 0.96 -21.11 -7.67
CA ARG A 583 0.84 -22.30 -6.82
C ARG A 583 1.00 -23.61 -7.59
N VAL A 584 1.90 -23.64 -8.56
CA VAL A 584 2.17 -24.81 -9.39
C VAL A 584 3.65 -25.16 -9.38
N THR A 585 3.93 -26.44 -9.56
CA THR A 585 5.28 -26.93 -9.80
C THR A 585 5.51 -27.03 -11.30
N GLU A 586 6.54 -26.34 -11.78
CA GLU A 586 6.84 -26.18 -13.21
C GLU A 586 8.31 -26.50 -13.48
N TRP A 587 8.61 -26.77 -14.75
CA TRP A 587 9.97 -27.07 -15.20
C TRP A 587 10.73 -25.78 -15.52
N LEU A 588 12.02 -25.76 -15.21
CA LEU A 588 12.97 -24.69 -15.49
C LEU A 588 13.95 -25.17 -16.55
N LEU A 589 13.91 -24.55 -17.73
CA LEU A 589 14.88 -24.81 -18.80
C LEU A 589 15.95 -23.70 -18.82
N PRO A 590 17.25 -24.03 -18.72
CA PRO A 590 18.31 -23.04 -18.78
C PRO A 590 18.50 -22.48 -20.19
N LEU A 591 18.45 -21.15 -20.34
CA LEU A 591 18.73 -20.44 -21.58
C LEU A 591 20.04 -19.65 -21.49
N ARG A 592 20.72 -19.54 -22.64
CA ARG A 592 21.96 -18.78 -22.82
C ARG A 592 21.72 -17.76 -23.94
N LEU A 593 21.16 -16.61 -23.58
CA LEU A 593 20.63 -15.62 -24.54
C LEU A 593 21.66 -14.55 -24.95
N GLY A 594 22.62 -14.26 -24.08
CA GLY A 594 23.71 -13.32 -24.34
C GLY A 594 24.83 -13.94 -25.19
N ASN A 595 26.00 -14.14 -24.59
CA ASN A 595 27.19 -14.62 -25.30
C ASN A 595 27.24 -16.15 -25.49
N GLY A 596 26.19 -16.89 -25.11
CA GLY A 596 26.10 -18.34 -25.27
C GLY A 596 26.91 -19.18 -24.27
N GLU A 597 27.72 -18.58 -23.38
CA GLU A 597 28.60 -19.33 -22.47
C GLU A 597 27.90 -19.73 -21.16
N LYS A 598 27.04 -18.86 -20.62
CA LYS A 598 26.48 -18.97 -19.27
C LYS A 598 24.97 -18.87 -19.31
N VAL A 599 24.33 -19.56 -18.35
CA VAL A 599 22.88 -19.44 -18.15
C VAL A 599 22.57 -18.06 -17.59
N ASP A 600 21.89 -17.24 -18.40
CA ASP A 600 21.54 -15.85 -18.08
C ASP A 600 20.02 -15.61 -18.09
N ALA A 601 19.25 -16.59 -18.57
CA ALA A 601 17.80 -16.62 -18.44
C ALA A 601 17.32 -18.05 -18.19
N VAL A 602 16.16 -18.18 -17.55
CA VAL A 602 15.56 -19.48 -17.26
C VAL A 602 14.12 -19.47 -17.73
N LEU A 603 13.76 -20.40 -18.62
CA LEU A 603 12.43 -20.49 -19.19
C LEU A 603 11.54 -21.40 -18.34
N LEU A 604 10.39 -20.87 -17.96
CA LEU A 604 9.39 -21.60 -17.18
C LEU A 604 8.49 -22.39 -18.13
N LEU A 605 8.45 -23.71 -17.94
CA LEU A 605 7.75 -24.67 -18.79
C LEU A 605 6.60 -25.33 -18.02
N GLU A 606 5.38 -25.07 -18.48
CA GLU A 606 4.17 -25.73 -18.01
C GLU A 606 3.85 -26.91 -18.93
N LYS A 607 3.69 -28.12 -18.36
CA LYS A 607 3.28 -29.28 -19.16
C LYS A 607 1.79 -29.18 -19.49
N THR A 608 1.47 -29.31 -20.76
CA THR A 608 0.11 -29.28 -21.31
C THR A 608 -0.15 -30.54 -22.14
N GLN A 609 -1.40 -30.76 -22.54
CA GLN A 609 -1.75 -31.88 -23.44
C GLN A 609 -1.00 -31.86 -24.78
N LYS A 610 -0.60 -30.67 -25.25
CA LYS A 610 0.05 -30.50 -26.56
C LYS A 610 1.58 -30.43 -26.48
N GLY A 611 2.19 -30.68 -25.31
CA GLY A 611 3.62 -30.45 -25.04
C GLY A 611 3.84 -29.39 -23.97
N TYR A 612 4.91 -28.61 -24.05
CA TYR A 612 5.21 -27.57 -23.05
C TYR A 612 4.79 -26.18 -23.52
N ALA A 613 4.09 -25.44 -22.66
CA ALA A 613 3.82 -24.02 -22.85
C ALA A 613 4.86 -23.20 -22.07
N ALA A 614 5.48 -22.23 -22.75
CA ALA A 614 6.49 -21.37 -22.14
C ALA A 614 6.02 -19.90 -22.17
N ARG A 615 5.67 -19.37 -21.01
CA ARG A 615 5.03 -18.05 -20.88
C ARG A 615 5.93 -16.97 -20.31
N THR A 616 6.93 -17.35 -19.52
CA THR A 616 7.75 -16.38 -18.81
C THR A 616 9.17 -16.84 -18.67
N LEU A 617 10.07 -15.86 -18.60
CA LEU A 617 11.44 -16.03 -18.16
C LEU A 617 11.58 -15.64 -16.70
N LEU A 618 12.45 -16.36 -16.00
CA LEU A 618 12.97 -16.03 -14.67
C LEU A 618 14.45 -15.69 -14.80
N THR A 619 14.92 -14.81 -13.93
CA THR A 619 16.37 -14.63 -13.75
C THR A 619 16.94 -15.81 -12.96
N PRO A 620 18.23 -16.17 -13.15
CA PRO A 620 18.85 -17.26 -12.38
C PRO A 620 18.68 -17.14 -10.85
N PRO A 621 18.79 -15.95 -10.21
CA PRO A 621 18.49 -15.79 -8.78
C PRO A 621 17.04 -16.16 -8.41
N VAL A 622 16.05 -15.73 -9.20
CA VAL A 622 14.64 -16.04 -8.93
C VAL A 622 14.34 -17.52 -9.16
N ALA A 623 14.90 -18.10 -10.22
CA ALA A 623 14.80 -19.52 -10.51
C ALA A 623 15.39 -20.37 -9.37
N TYR A 624 16.55 -19.98 -8.84
CA TYR A 624 17.18 -20.66 -7.70
C TYR A 624 16.28 -20.60 -6.46
N SER A 625 15.80 -19.41 -6.08
CA SER A 625 14.92 -19.25 -4.92
C SER A 625 13.65 -20.10 -5.03
N ASN A 626 13.05 -20.18 -6.22
CA ASN A 626 11.83 -20.98 -6.45
C ASN A 626 12.11 -22.48 -6.45
N ALA A 627 13.23 -22.92 -7.03
CA ALA A 627 13.65 -24.33 -7.00
C ALA A 627 13.93 -24.79 -5.56
N ARG A 628 14.56 -23.92 -4.76
CA ARG A 628 14.91 -24.22 -3.37
C ARG A 628 13.70 -24.49 -2.47
N LEU A 629 12.49 -24.05 -2.85
CA LEU A 629 11.26 -24.35 -2.11
C LEU A 629 10.95 -25.85 -2.07
N LEU A 630 11.28 -26.60 -3.12
CA LEU A 630 11.05 -28.05 -3.18
C LEU A 630 12.06 -28.84 -2.32
N GLY A 631 13.26 -28.29 -2.16
CA GLY A 631 14.38 -28.88 -1.44
C GLY A 631 15.72 -28.36 -1.94
N PRO A 632 16.85 -28.93 -1.46
CA PRO A 632 18.17 -28.58 -1.97
C PRO A 632 18.23 -28.67 -3.50
N VAL A 633 18.77 -27.64 -4.15
CA VAL A 633 18.82 -27.57 -5.61
C VAL A 633 19.94 -28.49 -6.12
N GLN A 634 19.57 -29.49 -6.93
CA GLN A 634 20.51 -30.49 -7.44
C GLN A 634 21.07 -30.17 -8.84
N ALA A 635 20.45 -29.23 -9.57
CA ALA A 635 20.85 -28.91 -10.93
C ALA A 635 22.21 -28.18 -10.96
N PRO A 636 23.23 -28.69 -11.68
CA PRO A 636 24.59 -28.15 -11.62
C PRO A 636 24.73 -26.76 -12.25
N TRP A 637 23.80 -26.39 -13.13
CA TRP A 637 23.74 -25.06 -13.75
C TRP A 637 23.03 -24.02 -12.88
N LEU A 638 22.23 -24.45 -11.89
CA LEU A 638 21.41 -23.59 -11.04
C LEU A 638 22.00 -23.51 -9.63
N THR A 639 23.07 -22.73 -9.48
CA THR A 639 23.79 -22.57 -8.22
C THR A 639 23.76 -21.12 -7.73
N VAL A 640 24.03 -20.91 -6.43
CA VAL A 640 24.19 -19.56 -5.86
C VAL A 640 25.33 -18.80 -6.56
N GLN A 641 26.41 -19.49 -6.93
CA GLN A 641 27.53 -18.91 -7.68
C GLN A 641 27.09 -18.47 -9.09
N ALA A 642 26.27 -19.26 -9.79
CA ALA A 642 25.69 -18.87 -11.07
C ALA A 642 24.77 -17.65 -10.93
N ALA A 643 23.90 -17.62 -9.91
CA ALA A 643 23.05 -16.49 -9.61
C ALA A 643 23.84 -15.21 -9.28
N ASN A 644 24.92 -15.31 -8.50
CA ASN A 644 25.80 -14.18 -8.18
C ASN A 644 26.51 -13.65 -9.43
N ARG A 645 27.03 -14.54 -10.29
CA ARG A 645 27.63 -14.14 -11.59
C ARG A 645 26.64 -13.39 -12.47
N TYR A 646 25.40 -13.85 -12.55
CA TYR A 646 24.34 -13.13 -13.27
C TYR A 646 24.14 -11.71 -12.71
N ARG A 647 24.01 -11.56 -11.37
CA ARG A 647 23.86 -10.24 -10.73
C ARG A 647 25.04 -9.31 -11.01
N GLN A 648 26.25 -9.84 -11.04
CA GLN A 648 27.46 -9.08 -11.37
C GLN A 648 27.45 -8.62 -12.84
N GLY A 649 27.10 -9.51 -13.78
CA GLY A 649 27.03 -9.18 -15.21
C GLY A 649 25.95 -8.16 -15.57
N GLU A 650 24.92 -8.03 -14.73
CA GLU A 650 23.84 -7.04 -14.92
C GLU A 650 24.16 -5.65 -14.34
N LYS A 651 25.30 -5.48 -13.66
CA LYS A 651 25.78 -4.17 -13.22
C LYS A 651 26.07 -3.27 -14.43
N PRO A 652 25.93 -1.94 -14.31
CA PRO A 652 26.28 -1.01 -15.37
C PRO A 652 27.69 -1.26 -15.90
N GLN A 653 27.84 -1.36 -17.22
CA GLN A 653 29.16 -1.43 -17.84
C GLN A 653 29.69 -0.01 -18.03
N ARG A 654 30.99 0.21 -17.79
CA ARG A 654 31.67 1.42 -18.29
C ARG A 654 31.71 1.29 -19.80
N VAL A 655 30.92 2.11 -20.50
CA VAL A 655 30.97 2.20 -21.95
C VAL A 655 32.20 3.05 -22.27
N GLU A 656 33.30 2.44 -22.70
CA GLU A 656 34.34 3.20 -23.39
C GLU A 656 33.80 3.57 -24.79
N PRO A 657 33.98 4.83 -25.23
CA PRO A 657 33.50 5.25 -26.53
C PRO A 657 34.22 4.42 -27.60
N VAL A 658 33.44 3.68 -28.39
CA VAL A 658 33.95 2.99 -29.58
C VAL A 658 34.42 4.07 -30.56
N CYS A 659 35.73 4.33 -30.56
CA CYS A 659 36.35 5.16 -31.57
C CYS A 659 36.15 4.53 -32.95
N GLN A 660 35.68 5.37 -33.86
CA GLN A 660 35.42 5.16 -35.27
C GLN A 660 36.47 4.25 -35.96
N ALA A 661 36.04 3.07 -36.41
CA ALA A 661 36.70 2.40 -37.52
C ALA A 661 36.24 3.06 -38.83
N SER A 662 37.11 3.86 -39.42
CA SER A 662 37.35 3.98 -40.89
C SER A 662 37.89 5.38 -41.24
N LYS A 663 39.21 5.54 -41.10
CA LYS A 663 40.03 6.46 -41.90
C LYS A 663 41.43 5.86 -42.02
N ASN A 664 41.55 4.74 -42.74
CA ASN A 664 42.82 4.31 -43.32
C ASN A 664 42.54 3.88 -44.75
N GLY A 665 42.81 4.78 -45.68
CA GLY A 665 42.62 4.55 -47.11
C GLY A 665 42.73 5.86 -47.89
N MET A 666 43.95 6.38 -48.01
CA MET A 666 44.50 7.14 -49.16
C MET A 666 45.67 8.02 -48.72
N ALA A 667 46.86 7.43 -48.70
CA ALA A 667 48.13 8.11 -48.94
C ALA A 667 49.19 7.03 -49.22
N ASN A 668 49.34 6.67 -50.50
CA ASN A 668 50.58 6.26 -51.17
C ASN A 668 50.23 5.51 -52.47
N VAL A 669 50.23 6.28 -53.57
CA VAL A 669 50.92 6.11 -54.86
C VAL A 669 50.16 6.92 -55.90
#